data_AF-A0A6P7RGZ0-F1
#
_entry.id   AF-A0A6P7RGZ0-F1
#
_cell.length_a   1.000
_cell.length_b   1.000
_cell.length_c   1.000
_cell.angle_alpha   90.00
_cell.angle_beta   90.00
_cell.angle_gamma   90.00
#
_symmetry.space_group_name_H-M   'P 1'
#
loop_
_entity.id
_entity.type
_entity.pdbx_description
1 polymer ?
#
loop_
_entity_poly.entity_id
_entity_poly.type
_entity_poly.pdbx_seq_one_letter_code
_entity_poly.pdbx_strand_id
1 'polypeptide(L)'
;MQCWAPNPDSLERMTSASNPPAFRLETSDGDEEGSAEVNKRKNEPPPMESPFQGEDRNFSPQIKVNLNYRKGLGPSQQDPNRFDRDRLFSVVSRGVPEELTGLLEYLRRTSKYLTDSAYTEGSTGKTCLMKAVLNLQDGVNACILPLLQVDRDSGNPQPLVNAQCTDEFYRGHSALHIAIEKRSLQCVKLLVENGANVHLRACGRFFQKHHGTCFYFGELPLSLAACTKQWDVVTYLLENPHQPASLEATDSLGNTVLHALVMIADNSPENSALVIHMYDGLLQMGARLCPTVQLEDICNHQGLTPLKLAAKEGKIEIFRHILQREFSGLYQPLSRKFTEWCYGPVRVSLYDLSSVDSWEKNSVLEIIAFHCKSPHRHRMVVLEPLNKLLQEKWDRLIPRFFFNFACYLVYMLIFTIVAYHQPSLEQPAIPSSKATFGDSMLLLGHILILLGGIYLLLGQLWYFWRRRLFIWISFMDSYFEILFLVQALLTVLSQVLRFVETEWYLPLLVSSLVLGWLNLLYYTRGFQHTGIYSVMIQKVILRDLLRFLLVYLVFLFGFAVALVSLSREARSPKAPEDSNTTVTEKPTLGQEKEPVPYGGILDASLELFKFTIGMGELAFQEQLRFRGVVLLLLLAYVLLTYVLLLNMLIALMSETVNSVATDSWSIWKLQKAISVLEMENGYWWCRRKRHRAGRLLKVGTKGDGIPDERWCFRVEEVNWAAWEKTLPTLSEDPSGAGITGYKKNPASKPGKNSASEEDHLPLQVLQSH
;
A
#
# COMPACT_ATOMS: atom_id res chain seq x y z
N MET A 1 -17.13 1.02 -36.81
CA MET A 1 -18.55 1.38 -36.58
C MET A 1 -19.34 0.08 -36.45
N GLN A 2 -19.61 -0.36 -35.22
CA GLN A 2 -20.54 -1.44 -34.92
C GLN A 2 -21.04 -1.22 -33.49
N CYS A 3 -22.35 -1.07 -33.39
CA CYS A 3 -23.09 -0.63 -32.23
C CYS A 3 -23.01 -1.63 -31.08
N TRP A 4 -22.77 -1.13 -29.87
CA TRP A 4 -23.04 -1.85 -28.64
C TRP A 4 -24.54 -1.90 -28.38
N ALA A 5 -25.12 -3.10 -28.48
CA ALA A 5 -26.38 -3.43 -27.83
C ALA A 5 -26.07 -4.07 -26.47
N PRO A 6 -26.64 -3.60 -25.35
CA PRO A 6 -26.49 -4.28 -24.07
C PRO A 6 -27.39 -5.52 -24.00
N ASN A 7 -26.82 -6.62 -23.53
CA ASN A 7 -27.47 -7.90 -23.22
C ASN A 7 -28.60 -7.71 -22.19
N PRO A 8 -29.80 -8.30 -22.40
CA PRO A 8 -30.92 -8.16 -21.46
C PRO A 8 -30.84 -9.06 -20.20
N ASP A 9 -29.85 -9.94 -20.07
CA ASP A 9 -29.80 -10.95 -18.99
C ASP A 9 -29.10 -10.52 -17.69
N SER A 10 -28.73 -9.23 -17.54
CA SER A 10 -28.10 -8.72 -16.32
C SER A 10 -29.05 -8.06 -15.32
N LEU A 11 -30.37 -8.10 -15.55
CA LEU A 11 -31.35 -7.42 -14.69
C LEU A 11 -32.11 -8.33 -13.70
N GLU A 12 -31.97 -9.66 -13.77
CA GLU A 12 -32.84 -10.58 -13.00
C GLU A 12 -32.24 -11.17 -11.71
N ARG A 13 -31.17 -10.59 -11.14
CA ARG A 13 -30.64 -11.04 -9.82
C ARG A 13 -30.58 -9.98 -8.72
N MET A 14 -31.27 -8.85 -8.90
CA MET A 14 -31.52 -7.84 -7.86
C MET A 14 -32.98 -7.86 -7.40
N THR A 15 -33.46 -8.99 -6.89
CA THR A 15 -34.77 -9.08 -6.24
C THR A 15 -34.68 -9.84 -4.91
N SER A 16 -33.82 -9.38 -4.01
CA SER A 16 -34.15 -9.50 -2.58
C SER A 16 -35.17 -8.41 -2.28
N ALA A 17 -36.44 -8.72 -2.46
CA ALA A 17 -37.54 -7.85 -2.10
C ALA A 17 -37.59 -7.67 -0.57
N SER A 18 -36.84 -6.69 -0.04
CA SER A 18 -37.32 -5.97 1.15
C SER A 18 -38.35 -4.98 0.61
N ASN A 19 -39.64 -5.27 0.79
CA ASN A 19 -40.68 -4.27 0.56
C ASN A 19 -40.23 -2.95 1.22
N PRO A 20 -40.23 -1.80 0.53
CA PRO A 20 -40.02 -0.53 1.21
C PRO A 20 -41.04 -0.45 2.34
N PRO A 21 -40.65 -0.04 3.56
CA PRO A 21 -41.59 0.06 4.66
C PRO A 21 -42.77 0.91 4.20
N ALA A 22 -43.99 0.44 4.44
CA ALA A 22 -45.19 1.15 4.05
C ALA A 22 -45.08 2.59 4.57
N PHE A 23 -45.19 3.57 3.66
CA PHE A 23 -45.09 4.98 4.02
C PHE A 23 -46.16 5.29 5.07
N ARG A 24 -45.71 5.60 6.29
CA ARG A 24 -46.57 5.86 7.45
C ARG A 24 -46.30 7.27 7.96
N LEU A 25 -47.36 8.01 8.23
CA LEU A 25 -47.29 9.30 8.91
C LEU A 25 -47.27 9.07 10.43
N GLU A 26 -46.28 9.67 11.11
CA GLU A 26 -46.16 9.64 12.57
C GLU A 26 -47.26 10.49 13.23
N THR A 27 -47.60 10.22 14.50
CA THR A 27 -48.64 10.95 15.24
C THR A 27 -48.04 12.00 16.19
N SER A 28 -48.67 13.17 16.29
CA SER A 28 -48.30 14.22 17.25
C SER A 28 -49.38 14.43 18.31
N ASP A 29 -48.95 14.68 19.56
CA ASP A 29 -49.86 14.84 20.71
C ASP A 29 -50.23 16.30 21.00
N GLY A 30 -49.73 17.27 20.23
CA GLY A 30 -50.14 18.69 20.28
C GLY A 30 -49.23 19.66 21.04
N ASP A 31 -48.30 19.18 21.89
CA ASP A 31 -47.42 20.04 22.71
C ASP A 31 -45.96 20.16 22.19
N GLU A 32 -45.71 19.89 20.90
CA GLU A 32 -44.38 20.11 20.29
C GLU A 32 -44.19 21.60 19.88
N GLU A 33 -44.54 22.55 20.75
CA GLU A 33 -44.16 23.96 20.60
C GLU A 33 -43.02 24.29 21.56
N GLY A 34 -41.82 24.52 21.02
CA GLY A 34 -40.78 25.24 21.74
C GLY A 34 -39.37 24.73 21.51
N SER A 35 -38.55 25.60 20.90
CA SER A 35 -37.09 25.57 20.84
C SER A 35 -36.45 24.52 19.91
N ALA A 36 -36.59 24.75 18.60
CA ALA A 36 -35.43 24.56 17.73
C ALA A 36 -34.40 25.66 18.07
N GLU A 37 -33.71 25.56 19.21
CA GLU A 37 -32.46 26.27 19.37
C GLU A 37 -31.49 25.66 18.37
N VAL A 38 -31.38 26.30 17.21
CA VAL A 38 -30.34 26.05 16.22
C VAL A 38 -29.02 26.52 16.85
N ASN A 39 -28.51 25.76 17.80
CA ASN A 39 -27.13 25.87 18.23
C ASN A 39 -26.28 25.37 17.06
N LYS A 40 -25.93 26.29 16.15
CA LYS A 40 -24.82 26.18 15.21
C LYS A 40 -23.51 26.10 16.01
N ARG A 41 -23.32 25.03 16.76
CA ARG A 41 -21.99 24.62 17.23
C ARG A 41 -21.39 23.74 16.12
N LYS A 42 -20.07 23.85 15.96
CA LYS A 42 -19.27 23.30 14.87
C LYS A 42 -19.71 21.87 14.52
N ASN A 43 -19.72 21.55 13.22
CA ASN A 43 -20.01 20.24 12.60
C ASN A 43 -19.07 19.12 13.11
N GLU A 44 -19.08 18.85 14.41
CA GLU A 44 -18.42 17.70 15.02
C GLU A 44 -19.48 16.61 15.19
N PRO A 45 -19.16 15.34 14.87
CA PRO A 45 -20.13 14.26 14.98
C PRO A 45 -20.55 14.09 16.45
N PRO A 46 -21.85 13.87 16.73
CA PRO A 46 -22.33 13.69 18.11
C PRO A 46 -21.66 12.46 18.74
N PRO A 47 -21.30 12.50 20.04
CA PRO A 47 -20.79 11.33 20.73
C PRO A 47 -21.90 10.28 20.87
N MET A 48 -21.58 8.99 20.67
CA MET A 48 -22.56 7.91 20.79
C MET A 48 -23.20 7.86 22.20
N GLU A 49 -22.37 8.08 23.23
CA GLU A 49 -22.81 8.19 24.61
C GLU A 49 -22.11 9.37 25.29
N SER A 50 -22.89 10.18 26.00
CA SER A 50 -22.33 11.16 26.93
C SER A 50 -23.23 11.25 28.17
N PRO A 51 -22.67 11.17 29.39
CA PRO A 51 -23.45 11.36 30.60
C PRO A 51 -23.73 12.84 30.92
N PHE A 52 -23.04 13.77 30.23
CA PHE A 52 -23.08 15.21 30.53
C PHE A 52 -23.87 16.03 29.50
N GLN A 53 -23.90 15.61 28.24
CA GLN A 53 -24.67 16.29 27.19
C GLN A 53 -25.98 15.54 26.98
N GLY A 54 -27.10 16.28 27.00
CA GLY A 54 -28.41 15.73 26.66
C GLY A 54 -28.49 15.39 25.17
N GLU A 55 -29.37 14.45 24.84
CA GLU A 55 -29.54 13.96 23.46
C GLU A 55 -30.17 15.03 22.55
N ASP A 56 -29.65 15.17 21.33
CA ASP A 56 -30.08 16.21 20.41
C ASP A 56 -31.52 16.01 19.90
N ARG A 57 -32.22 17.13 19.65
CA ARG A 57 -33.59 17.16 19.07
C ARG A 57 -33.62 17.65 17.61
N ASN A 58 -32.47 17.62 16.92
CA ASN A 58 -32.37 18.06 15.53
C ASN A 58 -32.98 17.02 14.59
N PHE A 59 -34.25 17.20 14.22
CA PHE A 59 -34.94 16.35 13.24
C PHE A 59 -35.07 17.06 11.89
N SER A 60 -35.01 16.30 10.80
CA SER A 60 -35.51 16.77 9.52
C SER A 60 -37.03 17.00 9.62
N PRO A 61 -37.59 18.07 9.03
CA PRO A 61 -39.02 18.34 9.12
C PRO A 61 -39.83 17.19 8.52
N GLN A 62 -40.73 16.62 9.33
CA GLN A 62 -41.63 15.52 8.93
C GLN A 62 -43.08 15.94 9.11
N ILE A 63 -43.96 15.42 8.24
CA ILE A 63 -45.41 15.64 8.34
C ILE A 63 -45.97 14.66 9.38
N LYS A 64 -46.50 15.19 10.48
CA LYS A 64 -47.13 14.41 11.56
C LYS A 64 -48.64 14.61 11.58
N VAL A 65 -49.39 13.58 11.96
CA VAL A 65 -50.84 13.60 12.10
C VAL A 65 -51.20 13.86 13.57
N ASN A 66 -51.84 15.00 13.83
CA ASN A 66 -52.33 15.31 15.17
C ASN A 66 -53.65 14.59 15.43
N LEU A 67 -53.64 13.57 16.30
CA LEU A 67 -54.84 12.80 16.65
C LEU A 67 -55.84 13.59 17.49
N ASN A 68 -55.39 14.67 18.15
CA ASN A 68 -56.19 15.51 19.03
C ASN A 68 -56.86 16.69 18.32
N TYR A 69 -56.66 16.87 17.01
CA TYR A 69 -57.19 18.02 16.25
C TYR A 69 -58.72 18.23 16.39
N ARG A 70 -59.49 17.15 16.65
CA ARG A 70 -60.95 17.22 16.80
C ARG A 70 -61.43 17.47 18.24
N LYS A 71 -60.57 17.28 19.25
CA LYS A 71 -60.91 17.54 20.66
C LYS A 71 -60.38 18.93 21.02
N GLY A 72 -61.27 19.93 21.03
CA GLY A 72 -60.95 21.27 21.50
C GLY A 72 -60.61 21.27 23.00
N LEU A 73 -59.36 20.97 23.33
CA LEU A 73 -58.80 21.12 24.68
C LEU A 73 -57.83 22.30 24.67
N GLY A 74 -58.02 23.24 25.59
CA GLY A 74 -57.06 24.30 25.90
C GLY A 74 -55.74 23.74 26.47
N PRO A 75 -54.79 24.62 26.84
CA PRO A 75 -53.40 24.23 27.12
C PRO A 75 -53.32 23.07 28.11
N SER A 76 -52.71 21.97 27.66
CA SER A 76 -52.65 20.69 28.34
C SER A 76 -51.85 20.82 29.65
N GLN A 77 -52.48 20.47 30.79
CA GLN A 77 -51.74 20.19 32.02
C GLN A 77 -50.81 19.02 31.74
N GLN A 78 -49.52 19.13 32.08
CA GLN A 78 -48.53 18.05 31.91
C GLN A 78 -49.03 16.76 32.57
N ASP A 79 -49.50 15.81 31.75
CA ASP A 79 -50.00 14.51 32.18
C ASP A 79 -48.83 13.76 32.88
N PRO A 80 -48.87 13.50 34.20
CA PRO A 80 -47.73 12.92 34.94
C PRO A 80 -47.36 11.50 34.51
N ASN A 81 -48.27 10.83 33.78
CA ASN A 81 -48.07 9.51 33.16
C ASN A 81 -47.56 9.59 31.71
N ARG A 82 -47.17 10.79 31.22
CA ARG A 82 -46.56 10.95 29.90
C ARG A 82 -45.13 10.41 29.89
N PHE A 83 -44.83 9.62 28.87
CA PHE A 83 -43.47 9.17 28.57
C PHE A 83 -42.87 10.06 27.49
N ASP A 84 -42.08 11.04 27.93
CA ASP A 84 -41.19 11.78 27.05
C ASP A 84 -39.89 11.00 26.81
N ARG A 85 -39.21 11.29 25.70
CA ARG A 85 -37.92 10.68 25.36
C ARG A 85 -36.91 10.79 26.49
N ASP A 86 -36.78 11.97 27.09
CA ASP A 86 -35.77 12.21 28.13
C ASP A 86 -36.10 11.40 29.41
N ARG A 87 -37.39 11.24 29.74
CA ARG A 87 -37.86 10.32 30.80
C ARG A 87 -37.50 8.88 30.45
N LEU A 88 -37.84 8.42 29.25
CA LEU A 88 -37.54 7.06 28.79
C LEU A 88 -36.03 6.77 28.84
N PHE A 89 -35.20 7.69 28.34
CA PHE A 89 -33.74 7.57 28.33
C PHE A 89 -33.14 7.56 29.74
N SER A 90 -33.72 8.33 30.67
CA SER A 90 -33.30 8.33 32.08
C SER A 90 -33.67 7.05 32.83
N VAL A 91 -34.81 6.42 32.50
CA VAL A 91 -35.25 5.16 33.11
C VAL A 91 -34.37 4.01 32.64
N VAL A 92 -34.12 3.93 31.33
CA VAL A 92 -33.33 2.85 30.74
C VAL A 92 -31.85 2.94 31.11
N SER A 93 -31.31 4.14 31.36
CA SER A 93 -29.93 4.31 31.82
C SER A 93 -29.73 3.90 33.27
N ARG A 94 -30.75 4.07 34.14
CA ARG A 94 -30.73 3.57 35.52
C ARG A 94 -30.91 2.06 35.62
N GLY A 95 -31.59 1.45 34.64
CA GLY A 95 -31.84 0.01 34.59
C GLY A 95 -32.96 -0.46 35.53
N VAL A 96 -33.91 0.41 35.88
CA VAL A 96 -35.04 0.09 36.78
C VAL A 96 -36.29 -0.28 35.95
N PRO A 97 -36.69 -1.57 35.90
CA PRO A 97 -37.81 -2.01 35.06
C PRO A 97 -39.18 -1.55 35.58
N GLU A 98 -39.31 -1.34 36.89
CA GLU A 98 -40.57 -0.91 37.51
C GLU A 98 -41.05 0.46 37.00
N GLU A 99 -40.11 1.35 36.64
CA GLU A 99 -40.43 2.68 36.11
C GLU A 99 -40.92 2.64 34.64
N LEU A 100 -40.88 1.48 33.97
CA LEU A 100 -41.46 1.26 32.63
C LEU A 100 -42.93 0.84 32.67
N THR A 101 -43.52 0.65 33.86
CA THR A 101 -44.93 0.30 34.01
C THR A 101 -45.84 1.40 33.46
N GLY A 102 -46.84 1.02 32.65
CA GLY A 102 -47.72 1.95 31.94
C GLY A 102 -47.24 2.44 30.56
N LEU A 103 -46.00 2.13 30.14
CA LEU A 103 -45.47 2.54 28.82
C LEU A 103 -46.28 1.94 27.66
N LEU A 104 -46.62 0.65 27.73
CA LEU A 104 -47.40 -0.04 26.69
C LEU A 104 -48.78 0.57 26.48
N GLU A 105 -49.47 0.89 27.57
CA GLU A 105 -50.81 1.50 27.55
C GLU A 105 -50.74 2.89 26.92
N TYR A 106 -49.70 3.66 27.26
CA TYR A 106 -49.46 4.98 26.69
C TYR A 106 -49.20 4.93 25.18
N LEU A 107 -48.34 4.01 24.71
CA LEU A 107 -48.05 3.82 23.28
C LEU A 107 -49.31 3.41 22.49
N ARG A 108 -50.13 2.52 23.04
CA ARG A 108 -51.42 2.13 22.43
C ARG A 108 -52.41 3.29 22.37
N ARG A 109 -52.48 4.11 23.42
CA ARG A 109 -53.35 5.30 23.50
C ARG A 109 -52.99 6.35 22.45
N THR A 110 -51.70 6.57 22.22
CA THR A 110 -51.17 7.59 21.29
C THR A 110 -50.85 7.06 19.89
N SER A 111 -50.95 5.74 19.71
CA SER A 111 -50.59 5.04 18.46
C SER A 111 -49.15 5.30 17.99
N LYS A 112 -48.24 5.48 18.96
CA LYS A 112 -46.80 5.70 18.74
C LYS A 112 -45.99 4.41 18.91
N TYR A 113 -44.80 4.37 18.33
CA TYR A 113 -43.84 3.29 18.48
C TYR A 113 -42.52 3.78 19.04
N LEU A 114 -41.75 2.87 19.63
CA LEU A 114 -40.43 3.16 20.20
C LEU A 114 -39.38 3.51 19.13
N THR A 115 -39.67 3.26 17.85
CA THR A 115 -38.83 3.60 16.69
C THR A 115 -39.19 4.93 16.03
N ASP A 116 -40.28 5.58 16.45
CA ASP A 116 -40.71 6.87 15.89
C ASP A 116 -39.73 7.98 16.27
N SER A 117 -39.65 9.04 15.46
CA SER A 117 -38.74 10.16 15.66
C SER A 117 -38.85 10.80 17.05
N ALA A 118 -40.03 10.74 17.67
CA ALA A 118 -40.31 11.24 19.02
C ALA A 118 -39.47 10.57 20.12
N TYR A 119 -39.08 9.30 19.93
CA TYR A 119 -38.32 8.51 20.92
C TYR A 119 -36.88 8.24 20.53
N THR A 120 -36.45 8.69 19.35
CA THR A 120 -35.07 8.57 18.90
C THR A 120 -34.29 9.87 19.11
N GLU A 121 -32.97 9.76 19.19
CA GLU A 121 -32.09 10.91 19.09
C GLU A 121 -32.16 11.52 17.67
N GLY A 122 -32.24 12.85 17.57
CA GLY A 122 -32.49 13.51 16.28
C GLY A 122 -31.36 13.36 15.27
N SER A 123 -30.11 13.50 15.72
CA SER A 123 -28.96 13.47 14.82
C SER A 123 -28.57 12.05 14.41
N THR A 124 -28.44 11.13 15.36
CA THR A 124 -27.95 9.75 15.15
C THR A 124 -29.05 8.73 14.85
N GLY A 125 -30.29 9.00 15.26
CA GLY A 125 -31.36 8.00 15.28
C GLY A 125 -31.21 6.96 16.40
N LYS A 126 -30.42 7.24 17.45
CA LYS A 126 -30.24 6.34 18.59
C LYS A 126 -31.57 6.03 19.30
N THR A 127 -31.85 4.75 19.55
CA THR A 127 -33.09 4.29 20.20
C THR A 127 -32.91 4.07 21.71
N CYS A 128 -34.03 3.92 22.43
CA CYS A 128 -34.01 3.59 23.86
C CYS A 128 -33.29 2.26 24.16
N LEU A 129 -33.36 1.28 23.25
CA LEU A 129 -32.64 0.01 23.36
C LEU A 129 -31.13 0.21 23.27
N MET A 130 -30.65 1.04 22.32
CA MET A 130 -29.23 1.36 22.23
C MET A 130 -28.74 2.03 23.51
N LYS A 131 -29.52 2.95 24.08
CA LYS A 131 -29.20 3.62 25.36
C LYS A 131 -29.16 2.65 26.55
N ALA A 132 -30.07 1.67 26.60
CA ALA A 132 -30.06 0.60 27.60
C ALA A 132 -28.81 -0.27 27.50
N VAL A 133 -28.40 -0.64 26.29
CA VAL A 133 -27.22 -1.51 26.04
C VAL A 133 -25.91 -0.74 26.23
N LEU A 134 -25.88 0.57 26.04
CA LEU A 134 -24.71 1.40 26.38
C LEU A 134 -24.45 1.44 27.89
N ASN A 135 -25.51 1.36 28.69
CA ASN A 135 -25.49 1.47 30.14
C ASN A 135 -25.84 0.12 30.81
N LEU A 136 -24.88 -0.80 30.81
CA LEU A 136 -25.01 -2.12 31.46
C LEU A 136 -24.44 -2.07 32.90
N GLN A 137 -25.13 -2.72 33.83
CA GLN A 137 -24.64 -2.96 35.20
C GLN A 137 -24.30 -4.45 35.30
N ASP A 138 -23.04 -4.78 35.61
CA ASP A 138 -22.54 -6.17 35.63
C ASP A 138 -22.82 -6.97 34.33
N GLY A 139 -22.85 -6.27 33.19
CA GLY A 139 -23.08 -6.86 31.87
C GLY A 139 -24.55 -7.09 31.50
N VAL A 140 -25.52 -6.77 32.35
CA VAL A 140 -26.96 -6.90 32.05
C VAL A 140 -27.67 -5.57 32.34
N ASN A 141 -28.79 -5.35 31.67
CA ASN A 141 -29.73 -4.29 32.03
C ASN A 141 -31.13 -4.91 32.07
N ALA A 142 -31.76 -4.86 33.25
CA ALA A 142 -33.07 -5.47 33.50
C ALA A 142 -34.18 -4.86 32.66
N CYS A 143 -34.00 -3.64 32.12
CA CYS A 143 -34.97 -2.97 31.26
C CYS A 143 -35.01 -3.52 29.82
N ILE A 144 -33.99 -4.25 29.36
CA ILE A 144 -33.91 -4.70 27.96
C ILE A 144 -35.06 -5.65 27.60
N LEU A 145 -35.30 -6.67 28.43
CA LEU A 145 -36.35 -7.65 28.16
C LEU A 145 -37.77 -7.04 28.20
N PRO A 146 -38.15 -6.22 29.21
CA PRO A 146 -39.40 -5.48 29.21
C PRO A 146 -39.58 -4.57 27.98
N LEU A 147 -38.54 -3.84 27.55
CA LEU A 147 -38.63 -2.97 26.37
C LEU A 147 -38.94 -3.75 25.09
N LEU A 148 -38.27 -4.89 24.89
CA LEU A 148 -38.52 -5.76 23.74
C LEU A 148 -39.91 -6.40 23.79
N GLN A 149 -40.41 -6.70 24.99
CA GLN A 149 -41.77 -7.20 25.17
C GLN A 149 -42.81 -6.13 24.84
N VAL A 150 -42.62 -4.90 25.33
CA VAL A 150 -43.49 -3.75 25.01
C VAL A 150 -43.52 -3.47 23.50
N ASP A 151 -42.37 -3.53 22.82
CA ASP A 151 -42.30 -3.35 21.37
C ASP A 151 -43.10 -4.43 20.60
N ARG A 152 -42.94 -5.70 20.98
CA ARG A 152 -43.72 -6.81 20.41
C ARG A 152 -45.22 -6.65 20.65
N ASP A 153 -45.61 -6.30 21.87
CA ASP A 153 -47.01 -6.12 22.27
C ASP A 153 -47.65 -4.86 21.66
N SER A 154 -46.83 -3.88 21.25
CA SER A 154 -47.26 -2.69 20.50
C SER A 154 -47.53 -2.99 19.02
N GLY A 155 -47.03 -4.12 18.50
CA GLY A 155 -47.17 -4.51 17.10
C GLY A 155 -46.33 -3.63 16.14
N ASN A 156 -45.11 -3.28 16.54
CA ASN A 156 -44.25 -2.43 15.73
C ASN A 156 -43.91 -3.09 14.37
N PRO A 157 -44.17 -2.44 13.22
CA PRO A 157 -43.80 -2.99 11.92
C PRO A 157 -42.29 -3.15 11.72
N GLN A 158 -41.48 -2.33 12.39
CA GLN A 158 -40.02 -2.46 12.40
C GLN A 158 -39.57 -2.84 13.81
N PRO A 159 -39.15 -4.10 14.06
CA PRO A 159 -38.74 -4.53 15.38
C PRO A 159 -37.66 -3.63 15.96
N LEU A 160 -37.85 -3.15 17.20
CA LEU A 160 -36.92 -2.25 17.88
C LEU A 160 -35.49 -2.81 17.94
N VAL A 161 -35.35 -4.13 18.03
CA VAL A 161 -34.07 -4.83 18.07
C VAL A 161 -33.22 -4.65 16.80
N ASN A 162 -33.88 -4.44 15.65
CA ASN A 162 -33.24 -4.29 14.35
C ASN A 162 -33.13 -2.83 13.89
N ALA A 163 -33.52 -1.88 14.75
CA ALA A 163 -33.33 -0.45 14.51
C ALA A 163 -31.83 -0.13 14.37
N GLN A 164 -31.50 0.74 13.42
CA GLN A 164 -30.15 1.14 13.07
C GLN A 164 -29.99 2.66 13.14
N CYS A 165 -28.80 3.12 13.50
CA CYS A 165 -28.45 4.53 13.37
C CYS A 165 -28.50 4.97 11.89
N THR A 166 -29.03 6.16 11.65
CA THR A 166 -29.29 6.68 10.29
C THR A 166 -28.30 7.75 9.85
N ASP A 167 -27.51 8.27 10.78
CA ASP A 167 -26.54 9.33 10.51
C ASP A 167 -25.38 8.86 9.62
N GLU A 168 -24.67 9.81 9.00
CA GLU A 168 -23.54 9.49 8.12
C GLU A 168 -22.36 8.86 8.90
N PHE A 169 -22.20 9.19 10.18
CA PHE A 169 -21.02 8.80 10.97
C PHE A 169 -21.15 7.39 11.55
N TYR A 170 -22.28 7.05 12.18
CA TYR A 170 -22.59 5.74 12.76
C TYR A 170 -23.63 4.93 11.96
N ARG A 171 -23.85 5.28 10.68
CA ARG A 171 -24.80 4.57 9.81
C ARG A 171 -24.78 3.05 9.97
N GLY A 172 -25.95 2.46 10.17
CA GLY A 172 -26.12 1.01 10.25
C GLY A 172 -25.72 0.39 11.58
N HIS A 173 -25.25 1.19 12.55
CA HIS A 173 -24.94 0.69 13.89
C HIS A 173 -26.22 0.21 14.60
N SER A 174 -26.18 -0.97 15.19
CA SER A 174 -27.33 -1.61 15.85
C SER A 174 -27.04 -1.92 17.31
N ALA A 175 -28.08 -2.17 18.11
CA ALA A 175 -27.93 -2.56 19.51
C ALA A 175 -27.06 -3.82 19.69
N LEU A 176 -27.07 -4.74 18.72
CA LEU A 176 -26.23 -5.94 18.74
C LEU A 176 -24.74 -5.59 18.64
N HIS A 177 -24.36 -4.61 17.82
CA HIS A 177 -22.96 -4.17 17.73
C HIS A 177 -22.47 -3.60 19.07
N ILE A 178 -23.30 -2.82 19.76
CA ILE A 178 -22.99 -2.25 21.08
C ILE A 178 -22.83 -3.37 22.11
N ALA A 179 -23.74 -4.36 22.14
CA ALA A 179 -23.65 -5.48 23.10
C ALA A 179 -22.34 -6.28 22.94
N ILE A 180 -21.91 -6.49 21.70
CA ILE A 180 -20.62 -7.12 21.39
C ILE A 180 -19.47 -6.20 21.83
N GLU A 181 -19.51 -4.90 21.54
CA GLU A 181 -18.48 -3.95 21.98
C GLU A 181 -18.32 -3.91 23.50
N LYS A 182 -19.42 -4.00 24.25
CA LYS A 182 -19.45 -4.08 25.72
C LYS A 182 -19.04 -5.44 26.30
N ARG A 183 -18.74 -6.44 25.46
CA ARG A 183 -18.31 -7.79 25.87
C ARG A 183 -19.33 -8.53 26.76
N SER A 184 -20.62 -8.28 26.56
CA SER A 184 -21.67 -8.98 27.30
C SER A 184 -22.31 -10.08 26.46
N LEU A 185 -21.86 -11.32 26.66
CA LEU A 185 -22.46 -12.50 26.04
C LEU A 185 -23.94 -12.65 26.43
N GLN A 186 -24.31 -12.34 27.67
CA GLN A 186 -25.69 -12.46 28.15
C GLN A 186 -26.62 -11.49 27.40
N CYS A 187 -26.18 -10.25 27.19
CA CYS A 187 -26.94 -9.29 26.39
C CYS A 187 -27.03 -9.72 24.93
N VAL A 188 -25.96 -10.27 24.35
CA VAL A 188 -25.98 -10.81 22.98
C VAL A 188 -26.99 -11.95 22.85
N LYS A 189 -27.02 -12.90 23.82
CA LYS A 189 -28.00 -13.99 23.85
C LYS A 189 -29.42 -13.47 23.86
N LEU A 190 -29.74 -12.56 24.79
CA LEU A 190 -31.05 -11.94 24.91
C LEU A 190 -31.48 -11.23 23.62
N LEU A 191 -30.60 -10.47 22.98
CA LEU A 191 -30.94 -9.77 21.74
C LEU A 191 -31.23 -10.76 20.59
N VAL A 192 -30.39 -11.80 20.43
CA VAL A 192 -30.55 -12.80 19.36
C VAL A 192 -31.79 -13.68 19.57
N GLU A 193 -32.08 -14.09 20.80
CA GLU A 193 -33.30 -14.85 21.15
C GLU A 193 -34.58 -14.06 20.86
N ASN A 194 -34.51 -12.72 20.89
CA ASN A 194 -35.62 -11.82 20.58
C ASN A 194 -35.61 -11.31 19.12
N GLY A 195 -34.87 -11.97 18.21
CA GLY A 195 -34.94 -11.72 16.78
C GLY A 195 -33.98 -10.64 16.25
N ALA A 196 -32.85 -10.39 16.93
CA ALA A 196 -31.78 -9.55 16.41
C ALA A 196 -31.15 -10.18 15.15
N ASN A 197 -31.07 -9.40 14.07
CA ASN A 197 -30.47 -9.84 12.82
C ASN A 197 -28.93 -9.77 12.91
N VAL A 198 -28.29 -10.93 12.73
CA VAL A 198 -26.83 -11.10 12.82
C VAL A 198 -26.05 -10.62 11.58
N HIS A 199 -26.74 -10.24 10.50
CA HIS A 199 -26.13 -9.80 9.23
C HIS A 199 -26.27 -8.29 8.97
N LEU A 200 -26.71 -7.51 9.96
CA LEU A 200 -26.79 -6.06 9.80
C LEU A 200 -25.40 -5.45 9.61
N ARG A 201 -25.28 -4.48 8.70
CA ARG A 201 -24.00 -3.86 8.33
C ARG A 201 -23.89 -2.45 8.89
N ALA A 202 -22.89 -2.21 9.73
CA ALA A 202 -22.52 -0.89 10.21
C ALA A 202 -21.57 -0.20 9.22
N CYS A 203 -22.13 0.46 8.20
CA CYS A 203 -21.39 1.08 7.09
C CYS A 203 -21.07 2.57 7.25
N GLY A 204 -21.31 3.13 8.45
CA GLY A 204 -21.03 4.53 8.78
C GLY A 204 -19.57 4.91 8.59
N ARG A 205 -19.32 6.21 8.38
CA ARG A 205 -17.97 6.75 8.13
C ARG A 205 -16.98 6.42 9.25
N PHE A 206 -17.44 6.32 10.50
CA PHE A 206 -16.63 5.91 11.65
C PHE A 206 -16.08 4.48 11.51
N PHE A 207 -16.86 3.60 10.89
CA PHE A 207 -16.53 2.18 10.69
C PHE A 207 -15.73 1.93 9.41
N GLN A 208 -15.53 2.94 8.58
CA GLN A 208 -14.72 2.86 7.36
C GLN A 208 -13.28 3.30 7.63
N LYS A 209 -12.31 2.65 6.97
CA LYS A 209 -10.90 3.01 7.10
C LYS A 209 -10.60 4.35 6.43
N HIS A 210 -10.15 5.33 7.21
CA HIS A 210 -9.66 6.63 6.71
C HIS A 210 -8.54 7.18 7.60
N HIS A 211 -7.88 8.27 7.19
CA HIS A 211 -6.71 8.85 7.86
C HIS A 211 -7.03 9.60 9.19
N GLY A 212 -8.03 9.18 9.94
CA GLY A 212 -8.48 9.80 11.20
C GLY A 212 -8.94 8.78 12.24
N THR A 213 -9.65 9.24 13.26
CA THR A 213 -10.24 8.39 14.30
C THR A 213 -11.34 7.53 13.69
N CYS A 214 -11.02 6.27 13.41
CA CYS A 214 -11.94 5.29 12.84
C CYS A 214 -11.66 3.91 13.41
N PHE A 215 -12.66 3.04 13.39
CA PHE A 215 -12.55 1.67 13.85
C PHE A 215 -13.17 0.74 12.82
N TYR A 216 -12.34 0.25 11.90
CA TYR A 216 -12.77 -0.72 10.89
C TYR A 216 -12.69 -2.15 11.44
N PHE A 217 -13.81 -2.87 11.39
CA PHE A 217 -13.92 -4.26 11.84
C PHE A 217 -14.70 -5.17 10.86
N GLY A 218 -14.95 -4.71 9.62
CA GLY A 218 -15.71 -5.47 8.62
C GLY A 218 -17.24 -5.34 8.70
N GLU A 219 -17.73 -4.28 9.35
CA GLU A 219 -19.15 -3.85 9.41
C GLU A 219 -20.17 -4.85 9.99
N LEU A 220 -19.82 -6.12 10.18
CA LEU A 220 -20.73 -7.19 10.60
C LEU A 220 -20.56 -7.50 12.10
N PRO A 221 -21.61 -7.96 12.79
CA PRO A 221 -21.52 -8.41 14.18
C PRO A 221 -20.51 -9.55 14.38
N LEU A 222 -20.50 -10.55 13.48
CA LEU A 222 -19.55 -11.66 13.53
C LEU A 222 -18.11 -11.18 13.37
N SER A 223 -17.87 -10.25 12.43
CA SER A 223 -16.54 -9.71 12.20
C SER A 223 -16.08 -8.82 13.35
N LEU A 224 -16.99 -8.05 13.97
CA LEU A 224 -16.72 -7.30 15.20
C LEU A 224 -16.34 -8.21 16.36
N ALA A 225 -17.09 -9.30 16.59
CA ALA A 225 -16.81 -10.27 17.66
C ALA A 225 -15.43 -10.92 17.44
N ALA A 226 -15.10 -11.27 16.19
CA ALA A 226 -13.79 -11.80 15.83
C ALA A 226 -12.66 -10.78 16.06
N CYS A 227 -12.85 -9.53 15.61
CA CYS A 227 -11.87 -8.46 15.77
C CYS A 227 -11.64 -8.05 17.24
N THR A 228 -12.68 -8.15 18.07
CA THR A 228 -12.63 -7.83 19.51
C THR A 228 -12.21 -9.01 20.39
N LYS A 229 -11.88 -10.17 19.78
CA LYS A 229 -11.30 -11.36 20.43
C LYS A 229 -12.28 -12.08 21.37
N GLN A 230 -13.57 -12.04 21.06
CA GLN A 230 -14.62 -12.67 21.85
C GLN A 230 -15.00 -14.03 21.26
N TRP A 231 -14.23 -15.06 21.59
CA TRP A 231 -14.44 -16.41 21.05
C TRP A 231 -15.81 -16.99 21.47
N ASP A 232 -16.23 -16.72 22.70
CA ASP A 232 -17.53 -17.08 23.24
C ASP A 232 -18.69 -16.50 22.42
N VAL A 233 -18.63 -15.21 22.08
CA VAL A 233 -19.63 -14.56 21.22
C VAL A 233 -19.57 -15.11 19.79
N VAL A 234 -18.37 -15.33 19.24
CA VAL A 234 -18.21 -15.93 17.90
C VAL A 234 -18.85 -17.32 17.83
N THR A 235 -18.56 -18.20 18.80
CA THR A 235 -19.17 -19.54 18.84
C THR A 235 -20.68 -19.46 18.96
N TYR A 236 -21.22 -18.58 19.82
CA TYR A 236 -22.66 -18.39 19.96
C TYR A 236 -23.32 -17.89 18.67
N LEU A 237 -22.72 -16.91 17.99
CA LEU A 237 -23.25 -16.37 16.73
C LEU A 237 -23.23 -17.39 15.58
N LEU A 238 -22.34 -18.39 15.63
CA LEU A 238 -22.24 -19.42 14.60
C LEU A 238 -23.13 -20.65 14.87
N GLU A 239 -23.32 -21.01 16.15
CA GLU A 239 -24.03 -22.23 16.57
C GLU A 239 -25.47 -21.99 17.05
N ASN A 240 -25.94 -20.73 17.09
CA ASN A 240 -27.29 -20.42 17.58
C ASN A 240 -28.40 -21.03 16.70
N PRO A 241 -29.49 -21.53 17.32
CA PRO A 241 -30.57 -22.20 16.61
C PRO A 241 -31.52 -21.24 15.87
N HIS A 242 -31.53 -19.96 16.23
CA HIS A 242 -32.47 -18.98 15.67
C HIS A 242 -32.04 -18.45 14.30
N GLN A 243 -30.83 -17.88 14.22
CA GLN A 243 -30.30 -17.30 12.99
C GLN A 243 -28.76 -17.40 12.99
N PRO A 244 -28.18 -18.47 12.44
CA PRO A 244 -26.73 -18.65 12.39
C PRO A 244 -26.08 -17.60 11.52
N ALA A 245 -25.00 -17.00 12.01
CA ALA A 245 -24.18 -16.09 11.24
C ALA A 245 -23.42 -16.87 10.15
N SER A 246 -23.49 -16.38 8.92
CA SER A 246 -22.77 -16.95 7.79
C SER A 246 -21.34 -16.42 7.77
N LEU A 247 -20.37 -17.33 7.71
CA LEU A 247 -18.94 -16.99 7.57
C LEU A 247 -18.60 -16.41 6.19
N GLU A 248 -19.45 -16.63 5.18
CA GLU A 248 -19.25 -16.11 3.82
C GLU A 248 -19.79 -14.67 3.66
N ALA A 249 -20.48 -14.15 4.67
CA ALA A 249 -21.07 -12.83 4.63
C ALA A 249 -20.00 -11.76 4.39
N THR A 250 -20.29 -10.84 3.46
CA THR A 250 -19.41 -9.74 3.08
C THR A 250 -19.95 -8.39 3.56
N ASP A 251 -19.02 -7.47 3.82
CA ASP A 251 -19.29 -6.06 4.09
C ASP A 251 -19.56 -5.24 2.81
N SER A 252 -19.67 -3.91 2.94
CA SER A 252 -19.84 -2.98 1.81
C SER A 252 -18.68 -3.01 0.79
N LEU A 253 -17.46 -3.35 1.22
CA LEU A 253 -16.24 -3.45 0.40
C LEU A 253 -16.06 -4.86 -0.18
N GLY A 254 -16.95 -5.79 0.13
CA GLY A 254 -16.85 -7.20 -0.25
C GLY A 254 -15.88 -7.99 0.64
N ASN A 255 -15.41 -7.42 1.74
CA ASN A 255 -14.52 -8.09 2.68
C ASN A 255 -15.32 -9.04 3.59
N THR A 256 -14.81 -10.25 3.77
CA THR A 256 -15.30 -11.23 4.74
C THR A 256 -14.67 -11.00 6.12
N VAL A 257 -15.06 -11.79 7.13
CA VAL A 257 -14.42 -11.77 8.45
C VAL A 257 -12.90 -11.98 8.40
N LEU A 258 -12.41 -12.83 7.50
CA LEU A 258 -10.98 -13.08 7.32
C LEU A 258 -10.24 -11.84 6.79
N HIS A 259 -10.86 -11.10 5.87
CA HIS A 259 -10.32 -9.84 5.38
C HIS A 259 -10.31 -8.78 6.48
N ALA A 260 -11.37 -8.70 7.30
CA ALA A 260 -11.42 -7.78 8.43
C ALA A 260 -10.30 -8.04 9.45
N LEU A 261 -10.06 -9.31 9.81
CA LEU A 261 -8.93 -9.72 10.67
C LEU A 261 -7.58 -9.30 10.10
N VAL A 262 -7.37 -9.45 8.79
CA VAL A 262 -6.14 -9.00 8.13
C VAL A 262 -6.00 -7.48 8.17
N MET A 263 -7.10 -6.73 8.05
CA MET A 263 -7.07 -5.26 8.07
C MET A 263 -6.75 -4.70 9.46
N ILE A 264 -7.27 -5.31 10.53
CA ILE A 264 -7.00 -4.90 11.92
C ILE A 264 -5.64 -5.36 12.43
N ALA A 265 -5.06 -6.40 11.82
CA ALA A 265 -3.74 -6.88 12.20
C ALA A 265 -2.72 -5.74 12.06
N ASP A 266 -1.87 -5.56 13.05
CA ASP A 266 -0.69 -4.71 13.00
C ASP A 266 0.56 -5.60 13.12
N ASN A 267 1.74 -5.00 13.00
CA ASN A 267 2.99 -5.75 13.16
C ASN A 267 3.40 -5.90 14.64
N SER A 268 2.49 -5.61 15.59
CA SER A 268 2.71 -5.86 17.01
C SER A 268 2.60 -7.36 17.28
N PRO A 269 3.55 -7.97 18.03
CA PRO A 269 3.54 -9.42 18.27
C PRO A 269 2.29 -9.87 19.05
N GLU A 270 1.83 -9.08 20.02
CA GLU A 270 0.68 -9.40 20.86
C GLU A 270 -0.61 -9.48 20.04
N ASN A 271 -0.88 -8.45 19.25
CA ASN A 271 -2.08 -8.40 18.43
C ASN A 271 -1.99 -9.37 17.25
N SER A 272 -0.80 -9.57 16.66
CA SER A 272 -0.57 -10.61 15.64
C SER A 272 -0.88 -12.00 16.15
N ALA A 273 -0.40 -12.37 17.34
CA ALA A 273 -0.67 -13.69 17.93
C ALA A 273 -2.17 -13.90 18.16
N LEU A 274 -2.87 -12.86 18.63
CA LEU A 274 -4.32 -12.91 18.87
C LEU A 274 -5.12 -13.02 17.56
N VAL A 275 -4.74 -12.26 16.52
CA VAL A 275 -5.37 -12.35 15.20
C VAL A 275 -5.12 -13.74 14.59
N ILE A 276 -3.90 -14.27 14.70
CA ILE A 276 -3.54 -15.61 14.22
C ILE A 276 -4.42 -16.68 14.89
N HIS A 277 -4.53 -16.64 16.22
CA HIS A 277 -5.36 -17.59 16.97
C HIS A 277 -6.83 -17.52 16.55
N MET A 278 -7.40 -16.31 16.41
CA MET A 278 -8.77 -16.12 15.94
C MET A 278 -8.98 -16.56 14.49
N TYR A 279 -8.00 -16.31 13.62
CA TYR A 279 -8.03 -16.70 12.21
C TYR A 279 -8.07 -18.22 12.07
N ASP A 280 -7.19 -18.94 12.78
CA ASP A 280 -7.15 -20.40 12.75
C ASP A 280 -8.41 -21.02 13.36
N GLY A 281 -8.91 -20.48 14.47
CA GLY A 281 -10.17 -20.92 15.07
C GLY A 281 -11.36 -20.77 14.12
N LEU A 282 -11.48 -19.63 13.44
CA LEU A 282 -12.54 -19.39 12.46
C LEU A 282 -12.44 -20.33 11.25
N LEU A 283 -11.23 -20.66 10.79
CA LEU A 283 -11.04 -21.63 9.71
C LEU A 283 -11.45 -23.05 10.14
N GLN A 284 -11.10 -23.47 11.35
CA GLN A 284 -11.51 -24.77 11.89
C GLN A 284 -13.03 -24.86 12.06
N MET A 285 -13.67 -23.80 12.56
CA MET A 285 -15.13 -23.71 12.65
C MET A 285 -15.79 -23.68 11.28
N GLY A 286 -15.21 -22.95 10.32
CA GLY A 286 -15.66 -22.91 8.94
C GLY A 286 -15.60 -24.28 8.27
N ALA A 287 -14.55 -25.06 8.49
CA ALA A 287 -14.46 -26.42 7.98
C ALA A 287 -15.46 -27.39 8.62
N ARG A 288 -15.84 -27.15 9.88
CA ARG A 288 -16.87 -27.94 10.58
C ARG A 288 -18.29 -27.60 10.11
N LEU A 289 -18.60 -26.31 9.95
CA LEU A 289 -19.94 -25.82 9.61
C LEU A 289 -20.21 -25.81 8.11
N CYS A 290 -19.20 -25.48 7.30
CA CYS A 290 -19.31 -25.28 5.85
C CYS A 290 -18.15 -25.99 5.11
N PRO A 291 -18.10 -27.34 5.09
CA PRO A 291 -16.97 -28.08 4.51
C PRO A 291 -16.79 -27.89 3.00
N THR A 292 -17.85 -27.50 2.29
CA THR A 292 -17.86 -27.32 0.83
C THR A 292 -17.23 -25.98 0.40
N VAL A 293 -17.18 -24.98 1.28
CA VAL A 293 -16.76 -23.62 0.93
C VAL A 293 -15.33 -23.37 1.40
N GLN A 294 -14.44 -23.05 0.46
CA GLN A 294 -13.08 -22.61 0.78
C GLN A 294 -13.08 -21.12 1.13
N LEU A 295 -13.20 -20.79 2.43
CA LEU A 295 -13.30 -19.42 2.93
C LEU A 295 -12.14 -18.50 2.48
N GLU A 296 -10.95 -19.06 2.27
CA GLU A 296 -9.76 -18.30 1.85
C GLU A 296 -9.77 -17.91 0.37
N ASP A 297 -10.56 -18.59 -0.47
CA ASP A 297 -10.65 -18.33 -1.90
C ASP A 297 -11.68 -17.23 -2.23
N ILE A 298 -12.52 -16.85 -1.26
CA ILE A 298 -13.47 -15.75 -1.41
C ILE A 298 -12.69 -14.45 -1.61
N CYS A 299 -13.02 -13.74 -2.68
CA CYS A 299 -12.39 -12.47 -3.03
C CYS A 299 -13.29 -11.29 -2.68
N ASN A 300 -12.67 -10.16 -2.31
CA ASN A 300 -13.39 -8.90 -2.16
C ASN A 300 -13.72 -8.22 -3.50
N HIS A 301 -14.39 -7.06 -3.48
CA HIS A 301 -14.72 -6.32 -4.71
C HIS A 301 -13.49 -5.88 -5.54
N GLN A 302 -12.29 -5.90 -4.95
CA GLN A 302 -11.02 -5.63 -5.64
C GLN A 302 -10.39 -6.89 -6.26
N GLY A 303 -11.01 -8.07 -6.10
CA GLY A 303 -10.47 -9.34 -6.54
C GLY A 303 -9.28 -9.84 -5.70
N LEU A 304 -9.21 -9.43 -4.44
CA LEU A 304 -8.15 -9.85 -3.50
C LEU A 304 -8.72 -10.87 -2.52
N THR A 305 -8.00 -11.97 -2.32
CA THR A 305 -8.21 -12.92 -1.22
C THR A 305 -7.58 -12.37 0.08
N PRO A 306 -7.85 -12.97 1.26
CA PRO A 306 -7.23 -12.53 2.51
C PRO A 306 -5.69 -12.53 2.45
N LEU A 307 -5.10 -13.53 1.78
CA LEU A 307 -3.65 -13.58 1.54
C LEU A 307 -3.16 -12.42 0.67
N LYS A 308 -3.85 -12.15 -0.45
CA LYS A 308 -3.52 -11.05 -1.36
C LYS A 308 -3.68 -9.69 -0.68
N LEU A 309 -4.68 -9.55 0.19
CA LEU A 309 -4.91 -8.35 0.99
C LEU A 309 -3.80 -8.14 2.03
N ALA A 310 -3.38 -9.20 2.74
CA ALA A 310 -2.28 -9.14 3.70
C ALA A 310 -0.97 -8.68 3.04
N ALA A 311 -0.70 -9.20 1.84
CA ALA A 311 0.44 -8.79 1.02
C ALA A 311 0.35 -7.33 0.56
N LYS A 312 -0.83 -6.86 0.16
CA LYS A 312 -1.05 -5.47 -0.30
C LYS A 312 -0.89 -4.45 0.82
N GLU A 313 -1.46 -4.72 1.99
CA GLU A 313 -1.40 -3.83 3.15
C GLU A 313 -0.08 -3.91 3.92
N GLY A 314 0.74 -4.95 3.66
CA GLY A 314 2.05 -5.08 4.27
C GLY A 314 2.01 -5.64 5.70
N LYS A 315 1.07 -6.53 6.00
CA LYS A 315 0.91 -7.18 7.31
C LYS A 315 1.75 -8.46 7.36
N ILE A 316 2.96 -8.38 7.92
CA ILE A 316 3.99 -9.42 7.74
C ILE A 316 3.66 -10.69 8.53
N GLU A 317 3.28 -10.57 9.80
CA GLU A 317 3.11 -11.72 10.68
C GLU A 317 1.94 -12.62 10.26
N ILE A 318 0.77 -12.03 9.98
CA ILE A 318 -0.37 -12.79 9.47
C ILE A 318 -0.09 -13.37 8.07
N PHE A 319 0.63 -12.63 7.21
CA PHE A 319 1.02 -13.12 5.89
C PHE A 319 1.98 -14.32 5.99
N ARG A 320 2.96 -14.24 6.91
CA ARG A 320 3.88 -15.34 7.22
C ARG A 320 3.11 -16.55 7.74
N HIS A 321 2.19 -16.33 8.68
CA HIS A 321 1.37 -17.39 9.24
C HIS A 321 0.57 -18.11 8.16
N ILE A 322 -0.19 -17.39 7.33
CA ILE A 322 -1.01 -18.01 6.27
C ILE A 322 -0.14 -18.83 5.29
N LEU A 323 1.06 -18.36 4.93
CA LEU A 323 1.97 -19.09 4.04
C LEU A 323 2.60 -20.33 4.69
N GLN A 324 2.94 -20.25 5.98
CA GLN A 324 3.67 -21.29 6.71
C GLN A 324 2.75 -22.13 7.62
N ARG A 325 1.43 -22.04 7.43
CA ARG A 325 0.43 -22.69 8.28
C ARG A 325 0.49 -24.20 8.14
N GLU A 326 0.56 -24.86 9.28
CA GLU A 326 0.52 -26.31 9.45
C GLU A 326 -0.64 -26.69 10.37
N PHE A 327 -1.59 -27.49 9.86
CA PHE A 327 -2.64 -28.12 10.68
C PHE A 327 -2.44 -29.64 10.73
N SER A 328 -2.70 -30.22 11.89
CA SER A 328 -2.67 -31.66 12.12
C SER A 328 -4.09 -32.26 12.16
N GLY A 329 -4.20 -33.55 11.84
CA GLY A 329 -5.46 -34.30 11.97
C GLY A 329 -6.51 -33.95 10.91
N LEU A 330 -7.77 -33.77 11.34
CA LEU A 330 -8.93 -33.60 10.46
C LEU A 330 -8.86 -32.33 9.59
N TYR A 331 -8.15 -31.31 10.04
CA TYR A 331 -8.03 -30.01 9.38
C TYR A 331 -6.80 -29.91 8.45
N GLN A 332 -6.09 -31.01 8.22
CA GLN A 332 -4.91 -31.04 7.35
C GLN A 332 -5.11 -30.44 5.95
N PRO A 333 -6.28 -30.57 5.28
CA PRO A 333 -6.50 -29.91 3.98
C PRO A 333 -6.41 -28.37 4.04
N LEU A 334 -6.66 -27.73 5.19
CA LEU A 334 -6.52 -26.27 5.33
C LEU A 334 -5.06 -25.83 5.43
N SER A 335 -4.13 -26.77 5.58
CA SER A 335 -2.70 -26.51 5.66
C SER A 335 -2.15 -26.01 4.33
N ARG A 336 -1.11 -25.16 4.39
CA ARG A 336 -0.40 -24.68 3.19
C ARG A 336 1.05 -25.09 3.18
N LYS A 337 1.61 -25.40 4.36
CA LYS A 337 2.89 -26.08 4.50
C LYS A 337 2.64 -27.54 4.86
N PHE A 338 3.34 -28.43 4.20
CA PHE A 338 3.30 -29.87 4.48
C PHE A 338 4.71 -30.41 4.59
N THR A 339 4.97 -31.25 5.57
CA THR A 339 6.24 -31.95 5.74
C THR A 339 6.20 -33.23 4.91
N GLU A 340 7.00 -33.28 3.84
CA GLU A 340 7.10 -34.45 2.97
C GLU A 340 7.79 -35.58 3.73
N TRP A 341 9.02 -35.34 4.16
CA TRP A 341 9.80 -36.23 5.01
C TRP A 341 10.77 -35.42 5.87
N CYS A 342 11.21 -36.00 6.97
CA CYS A 342 12.27 -35.46 7.82
C CYS A 342 13.27 -36.57 8.14
N TYR A 343 14.55 -36.29 7.94
CA TYR A 343 15.65 -37.16 8.32
C TYR A 343 16.63 -36.37 9.18
N GLY A 344 16.55 -36.58 10.49
CA GLY A 344 17.36 -35.83 11.43
C GLY A 344 17.08 -34.31 11.35
N PRO A 345 18.12 -33.47 11.20
CA PRO A 345 17.97 -32.01 11.08
C PRO A 345 17.46 -31.57 9.69
N VAL A 346 17.51 -32.45 8.68
CA VAL A 346 17.07 -32.15 7.31
C VAL A 346 15.59 -32.44 7.17
N ARG A 347 14.82 -31.45 6.75
CA ARG A 347 13.38 -31.59 6.48
C ARG A 347 13.07 -31.06 5.09
N VAL A 348 12.16 -31.74 4.41
CA VAL A 348 11.62 -31.30 3.14
C VAL A 348 10.19 -30.86 3.34
N SER A 349 9.95 -29.57 3.12
CA SER A 349 8.64 -28.95 3.25
C SER A 349 8.07 -28.58 1.88
N LEU A 350 6.83 -28.94 1.65
CA LEU A 350 6.02 -28.62 0.49
C LEU A 350 5.14 -27.42 0.81
N TYR A 351 5.32 -26.35 0.04
CA TYR A 351 4.53 -25.13 0.15
C TYR A 351 3.53 -25.02 -0.98
N ASP A 352 2.27 -24.77 -0.68
CA ASP A 352 1.24 -24.49 -1.68
C ASP A 352 1.50 -23.14 -2.38
N LEU A 353 1.57 -23.18 -3.72
CA LEU A 353 1.79 -22.00 -4.56
C LEU A 353 0.50 -21.37 -5.09
N SER A 354 -0.68 -21.88 -4.72
CA SER A 354 -1.97 -21.28 -5.10
C SER A 354 -2.00 -19.78 -4.77
N SER A 355 -2.37 -18.94 -5.74
CA SER A 355 -2.35 -17.47 -5.65
C SER A 355 -0.99 -16.78 -5.45
N VAL A 356 0.09 -17.53 -5.19
CA VAL A 356 1.44 -17.01 -4.95
C VAL A 356 2.25 -16.90 -6.23
N ASP A 357 2.24 -17.95 -7.06
CA ASP A 357 3.03 -17.99 -8.29
C ASP A 357 2.53 -16.96 -9.32
N SER A 358 3.47 -16.40 -10.06
CA SER A 358 3.26 -15.43 -11.12
C SER A 358 2.49 -15.98 -12.31
N TRP A 359 2.14 -17.27 -12.33
CA TRP A 359 1.25 -17.83 -13.36
C TRP A 359 -0.15 -17.21 -13.31
N GLU A 360 -0.67 -16.93 -12.11
CA GLU A 360 -1.98 -16.32 -11.92
C GLU A 360 -1.93 -14.80 -12.09
N LYS A 361 -3.04 -14.21 -12.54
CA LYS A 361 -3.21 -12.75 -12.59
C LYS A 361 -3.35 -12.21 -11.16
N ASN A 362 -2.72 -11.08 -10.86
CA ASN A 362 -2.70 -10.50 -9.50
C ASN A 362 -2.18 -11.51 -8.48
N SER A 363 -1.05 -12.14 -8.81
CA SER A 363 -0.33 -13.03 -7.88
C SER A 363 0.19 -12.24 -6.67
N VAL A 364 0.42 -12.93 -5.56
CA VAL A 364 1.05 -12.32 -4.37
C VAL A 364 2.38 -11.66 -4.73
N LEU A 365 3.19 -12.27 -5.60
CA LEU A 365 4.45 -11.68 -6.06
C LEU A 365 4.25 -10.37 -6.83
N GLU A 366 3.27 -10.30 -7.75
CA GLU A 366 2.93 -9.06 -8.45
C GLU A 366 2.35 -8.00 -7.50
N ILE A 367 1.60 -8.40 -6.47
CA ILE A 367 1.04 -7.49 -5.47
C ILE A 367 2.14 -6.90 -4.58
N ILE A 368 3.04 -7.72 -4.05
CA ILE A 368 4.16 -7.25 -3.19
C ILE A 368 5.07 -6.31 -3.99
N ALA A 369 5.40 -6.67 -5.23
CA ALA A 369 6.29 -5.89 -6.07
C ALA A 369 5.68 -4.53 -6.50
N PHE A 370 4.40 -4.52 -6.91
CA PHE A 370 3.82 -3.37 -7.61
C PHE A 370 2.67 -2.67 -6.89
N HIS A 371 1.91 -3.36 -6.03
CA HIS A 371 0.68 -2.81 -5.42
C HIS A 371 0.82 -2.52 -3.92
N CYS A 372 1.83 -3.10 -3.26
CA CYS A 372 2.08 -2.89 -1.85
C CYS A 372 2.69 -1.51 -1.58
N LYS A 373 2.04 -0.72 -0.73
CA LYS A 373 2.48 0.63 -0.32
C LYS A 373 3.27 0.64 1.00
N SER A 374 3.39 -0.51 1.67
CA SER A 374 4.02 -0.60 2.99
C SER A 374 5.54 -0.44 2.89
N PRO A 375 6.18 0.31 3.81
CA PRO A 375 7.64 0.46 3.82
C PRO A 375 8.36 -0.88 4.07
N HIS A 376 7.71 -1.83 4.75
CA HIS A 376 8.30 -3.12 5.12
C HIS A 376 8.07 -4.24 4.09
N ARG A 377 7.60 -3.90 2.87
CA ARG A 377 7.36 -4.89 1.80
C ARG A 377 8.58 -5.74 1.44
N HIS A 378 9.78 -5.19 1.60
CA HIS A 378 11.04 -5.90 1.36
C HIS A 378 11.24 -7.09 2.30
N ARG A 379 10.72 -7.04 3.53
CA ARG A 379 10.82 -8.14 4.50
C ARG A 379 9.91 -9.31 4.14
N MET A 380 8.80 -9.06 3.43
CA MET A 380 7.89 -10.12 2.99
C MET A 380 8.54 -11.04 1.96
N VAL A 381 9.38 -10.51 1.08
CA VAL A 381 10.07 -11.26 0.02
C VAL A 381 11.09 -12.26 0.58
N VAL A 382 11.61 -11.98 1.77
CA VAL A 382 12.58 -12.83 2.48
C VAL A 382 11.94 -14.08 3.07
N LEU A 383 10.63 -14.08 3.27
CA LEU A 383 9.92 -15.21 3.86
C LEU A 383 9.97 -16.43 2.93
N GLU A 384 10.12 -17.62 3.52
CA GLU A 384 9.88 -18.87 2.81
C GLU A 384 8.37 -19.05 2.63
N PRO A 385 7.86 -19.42 1.42
CA PRO A 385 8.58 -19.99 0.26
C PRO A 385 9.09 -18.98 -0.78
N LEU A 386 8.78 -17.69 -0.63
CA LEU A 386 9.04 -16.67 -1.66
C LEU A 386 10.53 -16.54 -1.97
N ASN A 387 11.38 -16.55 -0.94
CA ASN A 387 12.83 -16.41 -1.11
C ASN A 387 13.42 -17.51 -2.00
N LYS A 388 13.11 -18.79 -1.72
CA LYS A 388 13.57 -19.92 -2.54
C LYS A 388 12.92 -19.96 -3.91
N LEU A 389 11.61 -19.66 -4.01
CA LEU A 389 10.89 -19.58 -5.29
C LEU A 389 11.52 -18.53 -6.23
N LEU A 390 11.80 -17.34 -5.71
CA LEU A 390 12.42 -16.26 -6.48
C LEU A 390 13.87 -16.58 -6.84
N GLN A 391 14.59 -17.31 -5.97
CA GLN A 391 15.93 -17.76 -6.26
C GLN A 391 15.94 -18.77 -7.43
N GLU A 392 15.07 -19.78 -7.43
CA GLU A 392 14.94 -20.70 -8.56
C GLU A 392 14.54 -20.01 -9.87
N LYS A 393 13.59 -19.07 -9.80
CA LYS A 393 13.18 -18.28 -10.98
C LYS A 393 14.33 -17.45 -11.51
N TRP A 394 15.10 -16.83 -10.62
CA TRP A 394 16.29 -16.08 -11.00
C TRP A 394 17.31 -16.97 -11.70
N ASP A 395 17.67 -18.12 -11.12
CA ASP A 395 18.71 -18.98 -11.67
C ASP A 395 18.38 -19.46 -13.10
N ARG A 396 17.09 -19.67 -13.40
CA ARG A 396 16.60 -19.96 -14.76
C ARG A 396 16.66 -18.76 -15.71
N LEU A 397 16.56 -17.54 -15.18
CA LEU A 397 16.51 -16.29 -15.95
C LEU A 397 17.87 -15.59 -16.06
N ILE A 398 18.89 -16.00 -15.30
CA ILE A 398 20.26 -15.47 -15.35
C ILE A 398 20.78 -15.29 -16.78
N PRO A 399 20.70 -16.30 -17.69
CA PRO A 399 21.25 -16.16 -19.04
C PRO A 399 20.63 -14.99 -19.82
N ARG A 400 19.35 -14.72 -19.60
CA ARG A 400 18.65 -13.59 -20.25
C ARG A 400 19.03 -12.25 -19.65
N PHE A 401 19.26 -12.20 -18.34
CA PHE A 401 19.70 -10.98 -17.68
C PHE A 401 21.06 -10.55 -18.23
N PHE A 402 21.99 -11.50 -18.35
CA PHE A 402 23.30 -11.25 -18.95
C PHE A 402 23.23 -10.94 -20.45
N PHE A 403 22.31 -11.56 -21.20
CA PHE A 403 22.07 -11.20 -22.60
C PHE A 403 21.58 -9.75 -22.73
N ASN A 404 20.61 -9.31 -21.90
CA ASN A 404 20.15 -7.93 -21.88
C ASN A 404 21.28 -6.95 -21.54
N PHE A 405 22.09 -7.29 -20.53
CA PHE A 405 23.27 -6.52 -20.15
C PHE A 405 24.25 -6.38 -21.31
N ALA A 406 24.57 -7.48 -22.00
CA ALA A 406 25.47 -7.46 -23.15
C ALA A 406 24.92 -6.60 -24.29
N CYS A 407 23.63 -6.74 -24.63
CA CYS A 407 22.99 -5.89 -25.65
C CYS A 407 23.04 -4.41 -25.29
N TYR A 408 22.77 -4.05 -24.02
CA TYR A 408 22.82 -2.66 -23.58
C TYR A 408 24.26 -2.11 -23.58
N LEU A 409 25.24 -2.92 -23.16
CA LEU A 409 26.65 -2.55 -23.19
C LEU A 409 27.11 -2.29 -24.64
N VAL A 410 26.74 -3.16 -25.59
CA VAL A 410 27.05 -2.95 -27.02
C VAL A 410 26.40 -1.66 -27.53
N TYR A 411 25.14 -1.41 -27.18
CA TYR A 411 24.46 -0.15 -27.51
C TYR A 411 25.22 1.08 -26.96
N MET A 412 25.68 1.03 -25.70
CA MET A 412 26.47 2.11 -25.08
C MET A 412 27.84 2.30 -25.74
N LEU A 413 28.51 1.21 -26.13
CA LEU A 413 29.79 1.28 -26.86
C LEU A 413 29.61 1.95 -28.23
N ILE A 414 28.59 1.55 -28.99
CA ILE A 414 28.25 2.19 -30.28
C ILE A 414 27.94 3.67 -30.07
N PHE A 415 27.14 3.99 -29.04
CA PHE A 415 26.81 5.38 -28.70
C PHE A 415 28.09 6.20 -28.39
N THR A 416 29.00 5.66 -27.60
CA THR A 416 30.26 6.33 -27.24
C THR A 416 31.14 6.57 -28.48
N ILE A 417 31.26 5.58 -29.38
CA ILE A 417 32.02 5.70 -30.63
C ILE A 417 31.43 6.81 -31.51
N VAL A 418 30.11 6.85 -31.66
CA VAL A 418 29.43 7.88 -32.48
C VAL A 418 29.59 9.28 -31.89
N ALA A 419 29.46 9.43 -30.57
CA ALA A 419 29.65 10.72 -29.91
C ALA A 419 31.11 11.21 -29.99
N TYR A 420 32.08 10.29 -29.92
CA TYR A 420 33.51 10.60 -30.00
C TYR A 420 33.96 11.01 -31.40
N HIS A 421 33.47 10.32 -32.44
CA HIS A 421 33.82 10.61 -33.83
C HIS A 421 32.97 11.71 -34.49
N GLN A 422 32.23 12.47 -33.69
CA GLN A 422 31.40 13.55 -34.19
C GLN A 422 32.30 14.68 -34.77
N PRO A 423 32.08 15.11 -36.03
CA PRO A 423 32.86 16.21 -36.60
C PRO A 423 32.55 17.52 -35.85
N SER A 424 33.59 18.33 -35.63
CA SER A 424 33.48 19.65 -35.01
C SER A 424 32.59 20.58 -35.84
N LEU A 425 31.66 21.28 -35.17
CA LEU A 425 30.65 22.19 -35.72
C LEU A 425 31.18 23.33 -36.62
N GLU A 426 32.50 23.56 -36.66
CA GLU A 426 33.14 24.61 -37.45
C GLU A 426 33.27 24.30 -38.95
N GLN A 427 32.91 23.09 -39.40
CA GLN A 427 32.83 22.79 -40.83
C GLN A 427 31.36 22.75 -41.27
N PRO A 428 30.93 23.64 -42.19
CA PRO A 428 29.57 23.61 -42.70
C PRO A 428 29.27 22.25 -43.32
N ALA A 429 28.02 21.83 -43.21
CA ALA A 429 27.45 20.65 -43.85
C ALA A 429 27.53 20.77 -45.39
N ILE A 430 28.73 20.72 -45.94
CA ILE A 430 28.99 20.49 -47.35
C ILE A 430 29.21 18.99 -47.46
N PRO A 431 28.38 18.27 -48.24
CA PRO A 431 28.61 16.85 -48.47
C PRO A 431 29.96 16.73 -49.18
N SER A 432 30.96 16.21 -48.48
CA SER A 432 32.25 15.91 -49.11
C SER A 432 31.95 14.91 -50.24
N SER A 433 32.35 15.26 -51.46
CA SER A 433 31.98 14.59 -52.71
C SER A 433 32.59 13.19 -52.88
N LYS A 434 33.09 12.60 -51.80
CA LYS A 434 33.53 11.20 -51.72
C LYS A 434 32.99 10.63 -50.41
N ALA A 435 31.96 9.79 -50.51
CA ALA A 435 31.45 9.00 -49.40
C ALA A 435 32.59 8.15 -48.85
N THR A 436 33.25 8.65 -47.81
CA THR A 436 34.32 7.92 -47.14
C THR A 436 33.64 6.84 -46.31
N PHE A 437 34.23 5.64 -46.25
CA PHE A 437 33.68 4.52 -45.46
C PHE A 437 33.31 4.94 -44.03
N GLY A 438 34.07 5.88 -43.44
CA GLY A 438 33.80 6.48 -42.13
C GLY A 438 32.47 7.23 -42.02
N ASP A 439 32.09 8.03 -43.02
CA ASP A 439 30.84 8.83 -42.98
C ASP A 439 29.60 7.93 -43.07
N SER A 440 29.68 6.87 -43.86
CA SER A 440 28.63 5.85 -43.95
C SER A 440 28.52 5.04 -42.65
N MET A 441 29.65 4.75 -42.00
CA MET A 441 29.68 4.05 -40.71
C MET A 441 29.13 4.92 -39.57
N LEU A 442 29.42 6.22 -39.57
CA LEU A 442 28.88 7.18 -38.60
C LEU A 442 27.37 7.36 -38.77
N LEU A 443 26.89 7.46 -40.01
CA LEU A 443 25.45 7.51 -40.32
C LEU A 443 24.74 6.24 -39.84
N LEU A 444 25.32 5.06 -40.10
CA LEU A 444 24.81 3.78 -39.60
C LEU A 444 24.76 3.74 -38.06
N GLY A 445 25.78 4.29 -37.40
CA GLY A 445 25.81 4.45 -35.94
C GLY A 445 24.67 5.31 -35.41
N HIS A 446 24.39 6.47 -36.03
CA HIS A 446 23.24 7.32 -35.66
C HIS A 446 21.90 6.62 -35.88
N ILE A 447 21.74 5.85 -36.96
CA ILE A 447 20.52 5.06 -37.21
C ILE A 447 20.33 3.99 -36.12
N LEU A 448 21.40 3.29 -35.74
CA LEU A 448 21.38 2.31 -34.65
C LEU A 448 21.04 2.94 -33.29
N ILE A 449 21.59 4.13 -33.00
CA ILE A 449 21.29 4.88 -31.77
C ILE A 449 19.82 5.30 -31.74
N LEU A 450 19.30 5.82 -32.84
CA LEU A 450 17.90 6.21 -32.94
C LEU A 450 16.97 5.00 -32.77
N LEU A 451 17.25 3.88 -33.44
CA LEU A 451 16.46 2.66 -33.33
C LEU A 451 16.49 2.10 -31.90
N GLY A 452 17.67 2.06 -31.27
CA GLY A 452 17.83 1.66 -29.87
C GLY A 452 17.10 2.60 -28.90
N GLY A 453 17.19 3.92 -29.11
CA GLY A 453 16.49 4.93 -28.33
C GLY A 453 14.96 4.78 -28.41
N ILE A 454 14.41 4.58 -29.61
CA ILE A 454 12.97 4.32 -29.81
C ILE A 454 12.56 3.00 -29.15
N TYR A 455 13.37 1.94 -29.28
CA TYR A 455 13.09 0.66 -28.63
C TYR A 455 13.03 0.79 -27.10
N LEU A 456 14.00 1.47 -26.49
CA LEU A 456 14.02 1.75 -25.05
C LEU A 456 12.82 2.60 -24.64
N LEU A 457 12.49 3.63 -25.41
CA LEU A 457 11.35 4.51 -25.15
C LEU A 457 10.02 3.73 -25.17
N LEU A 458 9.78 2.92 -26.21
CA LEU A 458 8.58 2.09 -26.33
C LEU A 458 8.50 1.03 -25.21
N GLY A 459 9.62 0.42 -24.86
CA GLY A 459 9.71 -0.51 -23.75
C GLY A 459 9.32 0.13 -22.42
N GLN A 460 9.82 1.34 -22.15
CA GLN A 460 9.51 2.08 -20.93
C GLN A 460 8.07 2.63 -20.92
N LEU A 461 7.57 3.14 -22.03
CA LEU A 461 6.17 3.57 -22.15
C LEU A 461 5.22 2.39 -21.92
N TRP A 462 5.52 1.20 -22.45
CA TRP A 462 4.76 -0.01 -22.20
C TRP A 462 4.79 -0.40 -20.71
N TYR A 463 5.96 -0.32 -20.09
CA TYR A 463 6.14 -0.55 -18.65
C TYR A 463 5.25 0.39 -17.81
N PHE A 464 5.26 1.70 -18.08
CA PHE A 464 4.46 2.67 -17.35
C PHE A 464 2.96 2.58 -17.65
N TRP A 465 2.58 2.32 -18.90
CA TRP A 465 1.18 2.14 -19.29
C TRP A 465 0.52 0.98 -18.54
N ARG A 466 1.23 -0.17 -18.45
CA ARG A 466 0.77 -1.33 -17.68
C ARG A 466 0.65 -1.02 -16.18
N ARG A 467 1.41 -0.05 -15.69
CA ARG A 467 1.56 0.31 -14.27
C ARG A 467 0.89 1.64 -13.91
N ARG A 468 -0.15 2.06 -14.65
CA ARG A 468 -0.83 3.38 -14.62
C ARG A 468 -1.09 4.05 -13.23
N LEU A 469 -1.02 3.31 -12.11
CA LEU A 469 -1.15 3.82 -10.72
C LEU A 469 0.17 3.92 -9.91
N PHE A 470 1.30 3.44 -10.41
CA PHE A 470 2.54 3.23 -9.63
C PHE A 470 3.46 4.46 -9.55
N ILE A 471 3.33 5.43 -10.47
CA ILE A 471 4.26 6.56 -10.62
C ILE A 471 4.32 7.41 -9.34
N TRP A 472 3.18 7.62 -8.65
CA TRP A 472 3.13 8.39 -7.40
C TRP A 472 3.69 7.65 -6.18
N ILE A 473 3.70 6.32 -6.17
CA ILE A 473 4.05 5.50 -5.01
C ILE A 473 5.53 5.10 -5.02
N SER A 474 6.16 5.03 -6.19
CA SER A 474 7.46 4.35 -6.37
C SER A 474 8.55 5.19 -7.05
N PHE A 475 8.48 6.51 -6.96
CA PHE A 475 9.58 7.37 -7.42
C PHE A 475 10.92 6.97 -6.74
N MET A 476 10.88 6.58 -5.47
CA MET A 476 12.07 6.13 -4.71
C MET A 476 12.57 4.75 -5.14
N ASP A 477 11.68 3.79 -5.38
CA ASP A 477 12.06 2.38 -5.60
C ASP A 477 12.34 2.04 -7.07
N SER A 478 11.89 2.86 -8.02
CA SER A 478 12.03 2.63 -9.48
C SER A 478 12.74 3.76 -10.24
N TYR A 479 13.66 4.46 -9.57
CA TYR A 479 14.37 5.60 -10.17
C TYR A 479 15.15 5.24 -11.46
N PHE A 480 15.73 4.03 -11.57
CA PHE A 480 16.40 3.60 -12.80
C PHE A 480 15.46 3.53 -14.01
N GLU A 481 14.19 3.12 -13.83
CA GLU A 481 13.22 3.09 -14.93
C GLU A 481 12.89 4.51 -15.42
N ILE A 482 12.88 5.47 -14.48
CA ILE A 482 12.75 6.90 -14.81
C ILE A 482 14.01 7.39 -15.54
N LEU A 483 15.21 7.01 -15.08
CA LEU A 483 16.46 7.36 -15.75
C LEU A 483 16.58 6.76 -17.15
N PHE A 484 16.11 5.52 -17.38
CA PHE A 484 16.04 4.91 -18.71
C PHE A 484 15.04 5.66 -19.61
N LEU A 485 13.89 6.08 -19.08
CA LEU A 485 12.92 6.88 -19.81
C LEU A 485 13.50 8.24 -20.21
N VAL A 486 14.16 8.94 -19.28
CA VAL A 486 14.81 10.24 -19.53
C VAL A 486 15.95 10.08 -20.53
N GLN A 487 16.80 9.06 -20.38
CA GLN A 487 17.89 8.78 -21.32
C GLN A 487 17.37 8.54 -22.74
N ALA A 488 16.33 7.69 -22.89
CA ALA A 488 15.73 7.40 -24.19
C ALA A 488 15.05 8.63 -24.82
N LEU A 489 14.33 9.43 -24.02
CA LEU A 489 13.70 10.67 -24.47
C LEU A 489 14.76 11.68 -24.95
N LEU A 490 15.84 11.87 -24.20
CA LEU A 490 16.95 12.75 -24.59
C LEU A 490 17.67 12.26 -25.84
N THR A 491 17.86 10.93 -26.00
CA THR A 491 18.43 10.36 -27.23
C THR A 491 17.56 10.68 -28.45
N VAL A 492 16.25 10.39 -28.37
CA VAL A 492 15.31 10.62 -29.47
C VAL A 492 15.22 12.12 -29.79
N LEU A 493 15.11 12.97 -28.77
CA LEU A 493 15.06 14.41 -28.94
C LEU A 493 16.35 14.95 -29.60
N SER A 494 17.52 14.50 -29.16
CA SER A 494 18.80 14.89 -29.78
C SER A 494 18.85 14.51 -31.26
N GLN A 495 18.41 13.30 -31.62
CA GLN A 495 18.38 12.87 -33.02
C GLN A 495 17.38 13.68 -33.86
N VAL A 496 16.22 14.06 -33.29
CA VAL A 496 15.26 14.96 -33.95
C VAL A 496 15.86 16.35 -34.16
N LEU A 497 16.52 16.93 -33.15
CA LEU A 497 17.20 18.23 -33.31
C LEU A 497 18.32 18.17 -34.36
N ARG A 498 19.00 17.03 -34.48
CA ARG A 498 19.98 16.80 -35.54
C ARG A 498 19.34 16.82 -36.93
N PHE A 499 18.16 16.21 -37.10
CA PHE A 499 17.41 16.29 -38.37
C PHE A 499 16.94 17.70 -38.70
N VAL A 500 16.73 18.54 -37.68
CA VAL A 500 16.37 19.97 -37.83
C VAL A 500 17.64 20.85 -37.92
N GLU A 501 18.83 20.26 -37.98
CA GLU A 501 20.14 20.94 -38.10
C GLU A 501 20.39 22.00 -37.01
N THR A 502 19.85 21.79 -35.80
CA THR A 502 20.00 22.71 -34.68
C THR A 502 21.19 22.35 -33.81
N GLU A 503 22.12 23.28 -33.55
CA GLU A 503 23.37 23.07 -32.80
C GLU A 503 23.19 22.47 -31.38
N TRP A 504 22.03 22.69 -30.75
CA TRP A 504 21.67 22.18 -29.43
C TRP A 504 21.54 20.65 -29.33
N TYR A 505 21.66 19.93 -30.44
CA TYR A 505 21.63 18.47 -30.44
C TYR A 505 22.82 17.85 -29.69
N LEU A 506 24.01 18.49 -29.73
CA LEU A 506 25.25 17.94 -29.16
C LEU A 506 25.24 17.89 -27.62
N PRO A 507 24.85 18.96 -26.88
CA PRO A 507 24.69 18.88 -25.43
C PRO A 507 23.67 17.82 -24.99
N LEU A 508 22.55 17.70 -25.71
CA LEU A 508 21.53 16.68 -25.41
C LEU A 508 22.06 15.25 -25.66
N LEU A 509 22.86 15.07 -26.72
CA LEU A 509 23.50 13.80 -27.05
C LEU A 509 24.46 13.36 -25.95
N VAL A 510 25.36 14.26 -25.51
CA VAL A 510 26.35 13.99 -24.47
C VAL A 510 25.66 13.78 -23.10
N SER A 511 24.62 14.55 -22.79
CA SER A 511 23.82 14.34 -21.58
C SER A 511 23.18 12.95 -21.56
N SER A 512 22.60 12.53 -22.69
CA SER A 512 22.05 11.18 -22.85
C SER A 512 23.12 10.08 -22.72
N LEU A 513 24.33 10.32 -23.23
CA LEU A 513 25.47 9.40 -23.11
C LEU A 513 25.90 9.20 -21.65
N VAL A 514 26.07 10.29 -20.89
CA VAL A 514 26.43 10.24 -19.47
C VAL A 514 25.36 9.49 -18.67
N LEU A 515 24.09 9.79 -18.92
CA LEU A 515 22.98 9.06 -18.29
C LEU A 515 22.96 7.58 -18.67
N GLY A 516 23.31 7.23 -19.92
CA GLY A 516 23.40 5.85 -20.37
C GLY A 516 24.48 5.04 -19.64
N TRP A 517 25.68 5.62 -19.47
CA TRP A 517 26.74 5.00 -18.67
C TRP A 517 26.36 4.87 -17.20
N LEU A 518 25.68 5.87 -16.62
CA LEU A 518 25.15 5.79 -15.25
C LEU A 518 24.09 4.67 -15.13
N ASN A 519 23.24 4.50 -16.14
CA ASN A 519 22.22 3.45 -16.19
C ASN A 519 22.81 2.05 -16.27
N LEU A 520 24.09 1.89 -16.65
CA LEU A 520 24.78 0.60 -16.60
C LEU A 520 24.83 0.03 -15.17
N LEU A 521 24.80 0.90 -14.14
CA LEU A 521 24.75 0.51 -12.73
C LEU A 521 23.50 -0.32 -12.40
N TYR A 522 22.42 -0.21 -13.17
CA TYR A 522 21.23 -1.05 -13.00
C TYR A 522 21.57 -2.54 -13.08
N TYR A 523 22.46 -2.93 -14.00
CA TYR A 523 22.79 -4.34 -14.23
C TYR A 523 23.68 -4.95 -13.14
N THR A 524 24.27 -4.12 -12.27
CA THR A 524 25.05 -4.60 -11.11
C THR A 524 24.20 -5.36 -10.09
N ARG A 525 22.87 -5.19 -10.13
CA ARG A 525 21.89 -5.91 -9.29
C ARG A 525 21.93 -7.43 -9.43
N GLY A 526 22.47 -7.94 -10.55
CA GLY A 526 22.57 -9.37 -10.80
C GLY A 526 23.55 -10.09 -9.86
N PHE A 527 24.54 -9.37 -9.32
CA PHE A 527 25.51 -9.89 -8.37
C PHE A 527 25.15 -9.50 -6.94
N GLN A 528 25.37 -10.39 -5.98
CA GLN A 528 25.00 -10.17 -4.58
C GLN A 528 25.79 -9.01 -3.95
N HIS A 529 27.12 -9.06 -4.01
CA HIS A 529 27.96 -8.03 -3.38
C HIS A 529 27.74 -6.66 -4.01
N THR A 530 27.87 -6.56 -5.34
CA THR A 530 27.70 -5.28 -6.06
C THR A 530 26.27 -4.75 -5.98
N GLY A 531 25.26 -5.64 -5.99
CA GLY A 531 23.86 -5.28 -5.87
C GLY A 531 23.52 -4.65 -4.51
N ILE A 532 24.06 -5.19 -3.40
CA ILE A 532 23.89 -4.61 -2.06
C ILE A 532 24.47 -3.19 -2.00
N TYR A 533 25.69 -3.00 -2.51
CA TYR A 533 26.30 -1.67 -2.57
C TYR A 533 25.53 -0.70 -3.47
N SER A 534 25.00 -1.18 -4.60
CA SER A 534 24.16 -0.37 -5.50
C SER A 534 22.91 0.16 -4.79
N VAL A 535 22.24 -0.67 -3.98
CA VAL A 535 21.08 -0.25 -3.16
C VAL A 535 21.47 0.81 -2.12
N MET A 536 22.63 0.66 -1.49
CA MET A 536 23.13 1.64 -0.52
C MET A 536 23.38 2.99 -1.20
N ILE A 537 24.11 2.99 -2.34
CA ILE A 537 24.39 4.20 -3.13
C ILE A 537 23.08 4.88 -3.56
N GLN A 538 22.10 4.12 -4.05
CA GLN A 538 20.78 4.64 -4.43
C GLN A 538 20.12 5.40 -3.27
N LYS A 539 20.05 4.78 -2.09
CA LYS A 539 19.35 5.38 -0.94
C LYS A 539 20.08 6.62 -0.41
N VAL A 540 21.40 6.58 -0.37
CA VAL A 540 22.24 7.71 0.08
C VAL A 540 22.10 8.89 -0.88
N ILE A 541 22.22 8.65 -2.20
CA ILE A 541 22.07 9.72 -3.20
C ILE A 541 20.67 10.31 -3.16
N LEU A 542 19.61 9.49 -3.16
CA LEU A 542 18.27 10.03 -3.38
C LEU A 542 17.69 10.74 -2.13
N ARG A 543 17.96 10.22 -0.93
CA ARG A 543 17.42 10.79 0.31
C ARG A 543 18.31 11.85 0.92
N ASP A 544 19.62 11.62 0.95
CA ASP A 544 20.54 12.43 1.74
C ASP A 544 21.16 13.53 0.89
N LEU A 545 21.54 13.24 -0.37
CA LEU A 545 22.08 14.26 -1.29
C LEU A 545 21.05 15.34 -1.61
N LEU A 546 19.75 15.04 -1.66
CA LEU A 546 18.72 16.06 -1.95
C LEU A 546 18.59 17.08 -0.81
N ARG A 547 18.57 16.60 0.46
CA ARG A 547 18.53 17.48 1.64
C ARG A 547 19.79 18.32 1.73
N PHE A 548 20.93 17.69 1.47
CA PHE A 548 22.22 18.35 1.37
C PHE A 548 22.23 19.43 0.28
N LEU A 549 21.79 19.08 -0.94
CA LEU A 549 21.76 19.97 -2.09
C LEU A 549 20.85 21.18 -1.82
N LEU A 550 19.73 21.00 -1.12
CA LEU A 550 18.85 22.11 -0.75
C LEU A 550 19.56 23.13 0.14
N VAL A 551 20.20 22.67 1.22
CA VAL A 551 20.96 23.54 2.13
C VAL A 551 22.12 24.20 1.38
N TYR A 552 22.83 23.43 0.58
CA TYR A 552 23.92 23.92 -0.26
C TYR A 552 23.48 25.01 -1.24
N LEU A 553 22.35 24.83 -1.94
CA LEU A 553 21.83 25.80 -2.90
C LEU A 553 21.42 27.13 -2.24
N VAL A 554 20.89 27.09 -1.00
CA VAL A 554 20.60 28.32 -0.24
C VAL A 554 21.87 29.10 0.04
N PHE A 555 22.94 28.43 0.49
CA PHE A 555 24.24 29.07 0.69
C PHE A 555 24.84 29.56 -0.64
N LEU A 556 24.86 28.71 -1.67
CA LEU A 556 25.41 29.04 -2.99
C LEU A 556 24.74 30.29 -3.57
N PHE A 557 23.41 30.34 -3.57
CA PHE A 557 22.67 31.48 -4.11
C PHE A 557 22.84 32.73 -3.25
N GLY A 558 22.78 32.61 -1.91
CA GLY A 558 22.96 33.73 -1.00
C GLY A 558 24.32 34.41 -1.15
N PHE A 559 25.40 33.62 -1.21
CA PHE A 559 26.76 34.13 -1.42
C PHE A 559 26.98 34.61 -2.86
N ALA A 560 26.40 33.97 -3.87
CA ALA A 560 26.47 34.43 -5.26
C ALA A 560 25.84 35.82 -5.43
N VAL A 561 24.66 36.06 -4.84
CA VAL A 561 24.00 37.37 -4.88
C VAL A 561 24.83 38.43 -4.14
N ALA A 562 25.42 38.08 -2.99
CA ALA A 562 26.29 38.99 -2.23
C ALA A 562 27.53 39.39 -3.04
N LEU A 563 28.20 38.43 -3.69
CA LEU A 563 29.38 38.69 -4.52
C LEU A 563 29.05 39.51 -5.77
N VAL A 564 27.94 39.21 -6.45
CA VAL A 564 27.49 39.99 -7.61
C VAL A 564 27.09 41.42 -7.23
N SER A 565 26.47 41.60 -6.07
CA SER A 565 26.14 42.94 -5.57
C SER A 565 27.42 43.76 -5.33
N LEU A 566 28.43 43.13 -4.74
CA LEU A 566 29.70 43.77 -4.41
C LEU A 566 30.59 44.01 -5.64
N SER A 567 30.53 43.14 -6.65
CA SER A 567 31.22 43.31 -7.93
C SER A 567 30.54 44.38 -8.81
N ARG A 568 29.22 44.53 -8.74
CA ARG A 568 28.47 45.58 -9.48
C ARG A 568 28.76 47.00 -9.00
N GLU A 569 29.06 47.19 -7.71
CA GLU A 569 29.44 48.51 -7.18
C GLU A 569 30.77 49.03 -7.79
N ALA A 570 31.61 48.14 -8.33
CA ALA A 570 32.79 48.54 -9.10
C ALA A 570 32.44 49.08 -10.52
N ARG A 571 31.18 48.91 -10.98
CA ARG A 571 30.70 49.34 -12.31
C ARG A 571 30.39 50.84 -12.40
N SER A 572 30.47 51.59 -11.30
CA SER A 572 30.15 53.03 -11.28
C SER A 572 31.37 53.94 -11.03
N PRO A 573 32.15 54.28 -12.07
CA PRO A 573 32.73 55.60 -12.21
C PRO A 573 31.81 56.45 -13.10
N LYS A 574 31.23 57.47 -12.49
CA LYS A 574 30.62 58.68 -13.07
C LYS A 574 30.76 58.85 -14.59
N ALA A 575 29.61 58.98 -15.26
CA ALA A 575 29.53 59.87 -16.42
C ALA A 575 29.91 61.29 -16.00
N PRO A 576 30.64 62.02 -16.85
CA PRO A 576 30.24 63.37 -17.17
C PRO A 576 29.84 63.44 -18.64
N GLU A 577 28.70 64.08 -18.88
CA GLU A 577 28.41 64.77 -20.13
C GLU A 577 29.59 65.70 -20.43
N ASP A 578 30.20 65.59 -21.62
CA ASP A 578 30.39 66.72 -22.53
C ASP A 578 31.15 66.34 -23.83
N SER A 579 30.58 66.82 -24.93
CA SER A 579 31.19 67.22 -26.21
C SER A 579 31.69 66.16 -27.23
N ASN A 580 30.89 66.03 -28.29
CA ASN A 580 31.26 65.99 -29.71
C ASN A 580 32.71 65.60 -30.09
N THR A 581 32.88 64.49 -30.80
CA THR A 581 33.70 64.42 -32.03
C THR A 581 33.44 63.11 -32.77
N THR A 582 33.07 63.25 -34.05
CA THR A 582 33.04 62.16 -35.03
C THR A 582 34.47 61.71 -35.34
N VAL A 583 34.88 60.51 -34.94
CA VAL A 583 35.95 59.77 -35.62
C VAL A 583 35.62 58.28 -35.60
N THR A 584 35.47 57.75 -36.80
CA THR A 584 35.48 56.33 -37.14
C THR A 584 36.85 55.73 -36.82
N GLU A 585 36.95 54.92 -35.78
CA GLU A 585 38.02 53.93 -35.64
C GLU A 585 37.41 52.57 -35.30
N LYS A 586 37.62 51.61 -36.21
CA LYS A 586 37.46 50.18 -35.93
C LYS A 586 38.46 49.82 -34.82
N PRO A 587 38.06 49.13 -33.73
CA PRO A 587 39.05 48.60 -32.81
C PRO A 587 39.78 47.46 -33.51
N THR A 588 41.09 47.61 -33.58
CA THR A 588 42.06 46.61 -33.98
C THR A 588 42.02 45.39 -33.05
N LEU A 589 42.20 44.24 -33.69
CA LEU A 589 42.52 42.94 -33.12
C LEU A 589 43.60 43.06 -32.01
N GLY A 590 43.28 42.69 -30.77
CA GLY A 590 44.31 42.53 -29.71
C GLY A 590 44.05 43.12 -28.31
N GLN A 591 42.84 43.58 -27.97
CA GLN A 591 42.46 43.79 -26.57
C GLN A 591 41.33 42.83 -26.20
N GLU A 592 41.69 41.65 -25.72
CA GLU A 592 40.80 40.86 -24.88
C GLU A 592 40.51 41.70 -23.64
N LYS A 593 39.32 42.32 -23.58
CA LYS A 593 38.79 42.78 -22.30
C LYS A 593 38.67 41.52 -21.45
N GLU A 594 39.50 41.40 -20.42
CA GLU A 594 39.30 40.37 -19.38
C GLU A 594 37.82 40.40 -18.98
N PRO A 595 37.10 39.26 -19.08
CA PRO A 595 35.70 39.24 -18.68
C PRO A 595 35.64 39.63 -17.21
N VAL A 596 34.88 40.69 -16.90
CA VAL A 596 34.71 41.12 -15.51
C VAL A 596 34.15 39.93 -14.73
N PRO A 597 34.87 39.44 -13.72
CA PRO A 597 34.43 38.27 -12.97
C PRO A 597 33.14 38.58 -12.22
N TYR A 598 32.25 37.59 -12.11
CA TYR A 598 30.94 37.73 -11.47
C TYR A 598 29.97 38.71 -12.18
N GLY A 599 29.94 38.72 -13.51
CA GLY A 599 29.05 39.59 -14.32
C GLY A 599 27.55 39.33 -14.14
N GLY A 600 27.17 38.10 -13.81
CA GLY A 600 25.80 37.66 -13.54
C GLY A 600 25.69 36.72 -12.34
N ILE A 601 24.48 36.56 -11.80
CA ILE A 601 24.19 35.66 -10.66
C ILE A 601 24.53 34.20 -10.99
N LEU A 602 24.32 33.80 -12.24
CA LEU A 602 24.62 32.44 -12.71
C LEU A 602 26.13 32.22 -12.88
N ASP A 603 26.86 33.19 -13.40
CA ASP A 603 28.32 33.10 -13.54
C ASP A 603 28.98 33.05 -12.15
N ALA A 604 28.49 33.86 -11.22
CA ALA A 604 28.96 33.87 -9.85
C ALA A 604 28.63 32.59 -9.08
N SER A 605 27.45 32.02 -9.28
CA SER A 605 27.11 30.74 -8.68
C SER A 605 27.93 29.60 -9.29
N LEU A 606 28.27 29.64 -10.58
CA LEU A 606 29.17 28.67 -11.21
C LEU A 606 30.62 28.80 -10.73
N GLU A 607 31.14 30.01 -10.56
CA GLU A 607 32.48 30.24 -9.99
C GLU A 607 32.54 29.75 -8.53
N LEU A 608 31.56 30.10 -7.70
CA LEU A 608 31.44 29.57 -6.33
C LEU A 608 31.31 28.04 -6.30
N PHE A 609 30.56 27.46 -7.24
CA PHE A 609 30.46 26.00 -7.37
C PHE A 609 31.79 25.34 -7.78
N LYS A 610 32.58 25.99 -8.65
CA LYS A 610 33.95 25.51 -8.96
C LYS A 610 34.85 25.55 -7.72
N PHE A 611 34.71 26.57 -6.86
CA PHE A 611 35.44 26.65 -5.59
C PHE A 611 35.13 25.48 -4.66
N THR A 612 33.88 25.03 -4.55
CA THR A 612 33.52 23.93 -3.63
C THR A 612 33.98 22.57 -4.11
N ILE A 613 34.13 22.36 -5.43
CA ILE A 613 34.76 21.16 -5.99
C ILE A 613 36.30 21.19 -5.83
N GLY A 614 36.89 22.37 -5.59
CA GLY A 614 38.34 22.56 -5.51
C GLY A 614 38.99 22.94 -6.84
N MET A 615 38.19 23.30 -7.86
CA MET A 615 38.66 23.78 -9.17
C MET A 615 38.63 25.32 -9.29
N GLY A 616 38.20 26.03 -8.24
CA GLY A 616 38.14 27.49 -8.26
C GLY A 616 39.51 28.11 -8.05
N GLU A 617 39.94 28.91 -9.01
CA GLU A 617 41.11 29.76 -8.85
C GLU A 617 40.72 31.03 -8.10
N LEU A 618 41.39 31.30 -6.97
CA LEU A 618 41.34 32.60 -6.31
C LEU A 618 42.09 33.61 -7.19
N ALA A 619 41.53 33.94 -8.35
CA ALA A 619 42.05 35.00 -9.19
C ALA A 619 42.05 36.27 -8.36
N PHE A 620 43.24 36.84 -8.18
CA PHE A 620 43.46 38.01 -7.35
C PHE A 620 42.95 39.24 -8.11
N GLN A 621 41.66 39.53 -7.99
CA GLN A 621 41.00 40.54 -8.80
C GLN A 621 41.36 41.94 -8.27
N GLU A 622 42.33 42.58 -8.93
CA GLU A 622 42.76 43.96 -8.66
C GLU A 622 41.66 45.00 -8.95
N GLN A 623 40.56 44.58 -9.59
CA GLN A 623 39.50 45.44 -10.13
C GLN A 623 38.36 45.76 -9.13
N LEU A 624 38.30 45.14 -7.93
CA LEU A 624 37.21 45.35 -6.97
C LEU A 624 37.54 46.35 -5.84
N ARG A 625 36.66 47.34 -5.63
CA ARG A 625 36.83 48.43 -4.65
C ARG A 625 36.85 47.96 -3.19
N PHE A 626 36.10 46.91 -2.86
CA PHE A 626 35.98 46.34 -1.50
C PHE A 626 36.64 44.97 -1.37
N ARG A 627 37.90 44.86 -1.80
CA ARG A 627 38.68 43.61 -1.84
C ARG A 627 38.69 42.82 -0.52
N GLY A 628 38.86 43.50 0.61
CA GLY A 628 38.89 42.83 1.92
C GLY A 628 37.58 42.12 2.27
N VAL A 629 36.45 42.71 1.88
CA VAL A 629 35.11 42.15 2.15
C VAL A 629 34.82 40.97 1.22
N VAL A 630 35.21 41.07 -0.05
CA VAL A 630 35.10 39.96 -1.03
C VAL A 630 35.91 38.75 -0.57
N LEU A 631 37.16 38.97 -0.17
CA LEU A 631 38.04 37.90 0.31
C LEU A 631 37.51 37.26 1.60
N LEU A 632 36.99 38.06 2.53
CA LEU A 632 36.39 37.57 3.76
C LEU A 632 35.09 36.79 3.50
N LEU A 633 34.26 37.23 2.55
CA LEU A 633 33.05 36.51 2.12
C LEU A 633 33.38 35.18 1.44
N LEU A 634 34.39 35.15 0.57
CA LEU A 634 34.86 33.92 -0.08
C LEU A 634 35.46 32.95 0.95
N LEU A 635 36.30 33.44 1.88
CA LEU A 635 36.87 32.62 2.95
C LEU A 635 35.78 32.07 3.87
N ALA A 636 34.82 32.91 4.27
CA ALA A 636 33.67 32.50 5.08
C ALA A 636 32.82 31.47 4.33
N TYR A 637 32.58 31.66 3.03
CA TYR A 637 31.88 30.69 2.19
C TYR A 637 32.62 29.35 2.15
N VAL A 638 33.93 29.33 1.86
CA VAL A 638 34.73 28.10 1.81
C VAL A 638 34.76 27.41 3.17
N LEU A 639 34.94 28.16 4.27
CA LEU A 639 34.96 27.58 5.62
C LEU A 639 33.58 27.04 6.01
N LEU A 640 32.51 27.80 5.83
CA LEU A 640 31.15 27.37 6.17
C LEU A 640 30.73 26.19 5.30
N THR A 641 31.00 26.23 3.99
CA THR A 641 30.71 25.11 3.11
C THR A 641 31.54 23.90 3.50
N TYR A 642 32.86 23.99 3.62
CA TYR A 642 33.69 22.82 3.94
C TYR A 642 33.39 22.23 5.34
N VAL A 643 33.25 23.08 6.37
CA VAL A 643 33.00 22.64 7.76
C VAL A 643 31.58 22.15 7.98
N LEU A 644 30.56 22.84 7.45
CA LEU A 644 29.16 22.43 7.65
C LEU A 644 28.77 21.30 6.69
N LEU A 645 29.17 21.36 5.42
CA LEU A 645 28.75 20.39 4.41
C LEU A 645 29.41 19.03 4.60
N LEU A 646 30.72 18.99 4.90
CA LEU A 646 31.42 17.71 5.07
C LEU A 646 30.97 17.00 6.35
N ASN A 647 30.83 17.72 7.46
CA ASN A 647 30.39 17.14 8.73
C ASN A 647 28.91 16.71 8.71
N MET A 648 28.01 17.50 8.12
CA MET A 648 26.61 17.10 7.98
C MET A 648 26.42 15.96 6.99
N LEU A 649 27.15 15.95 5.86
CA LEU A 649 27.08 14.87 4.87
C LEU A 649 27.59 13.55 5.46
N ILE A 650 28.73 13.56 6.17
CA ILE A 650 29.27 12.35 6.80
C ILE A 650 28.32 11.83 7.87
N ALA A 651 27.75 12.72 8.70
CA ALA A 651 26.81 12.33 9.75
C ALA A 651 25.55 11.66 9.15
N LEU A 652 24.94 12.29 8.13
CA LEU A 652 23.77 11.73 7.45
C LEU A 652 24.11 10.41 6.75
N MET A 653 25.21 10.35 5.99
CA MET A 653 25.63 9.14 5.30
C MET A 653 25.94 7.99 6.26
N SER A 654 26.54 8.25 7.42
CA SER A 654 26.85 7.22 8.41
C SER A 654 25.58 6.60 9.02
N GLU A 655 24.62 7.44 9.41
CA GLU A 655 23.34 6.98 9.95
C GLU A 655 22.54 6.19 8.90
N THR A 656 22.55 6.65 7.65
CA THR A 656 21.85 5.96 6.57
C THR A 656 22.54 4.67 6.16
N VAL A 657 23.87 4.61 6.13
CA VAL A 657 24.61 3.37 5.89
C VAL A 657 24.30 2.33 6.96
N ASN A 658 24.30 2.70 8.25
CA ASN A 658 24.05 1.75 9.34
C ASN A 658 22.59 1.24 9.34
N SER A 659 21.61 2.14 9.15
CA SER A 659 20.20 1.76 9.08
C SER A 659 19.84 1.01 7.80
N VAL A 660 20.50 1.30 6.67
CA VAL A 660 20.28 0.60 5.42
C VAL A 660 21.01 -0.73 5.40
N ALA A 661 22.18 -0.87 6.04
CA ALA A 661 22.94 -2.11 6.05
C ALA A 661 22.11 -3.30 6.56
N THR A 662 21.30 -3.11 7.60
CA THR A 662 20.43 -4.15 8.17
C THR A 662 19.31 -4.58 7.21
N ASP A 663 18.67 -3.65 6.51
CA ASP A 663 17.59 -3.95 5.55
C ASP A 663 18.10 -4.17 4.09
N SER A 664 19.37 -3.88 3.80
CA SER A 664 19.95 -3.80 2.44
C SER A 664 19.77 -5.09 1.65
N TRP A 665 20.01 -6.23 2.30
CA TRP A 665 19.87 -7.54 1.69
C TRP A 665 18.43 -7.83 1.26
N SER A 666 17.46 -7.46 2.09
CA SER A 666 16.04 -7.66 1.81
C SER A 666 15.53 -6.73 0.69
N ILE A 667 16.05 -5.50 0.61
CA ILE A 667 15.74 -4.56 -0.46
C ILE A 667 16.37 -5.03 -1.77
N TRP A 668 17.62 -5.50 -1.74
CA TRP A 668 18.26 -6.10 -2.92
C TRP A 668 17.47 -7.31 -3.43
N LYS A 669 17.00 -8.18 -2.53
CA LYS A 669 16.11 -9.31 -2.88
C LYS A 669 14.80 -8.83 -3.50
N LEU A 670 14.18 -7.77 -2.99
CA LEU A 670 12.98 -7.18 -3.57
C LEU A 670 13.26 -6.60 -4.98
N GLN A 671 14.37 -5.88 -5.17
CA GLN A 671 14.76 -5.37 -6.50
C GLN A 671 15.00 -6.49 -7.49
N LYS A 672 15.70 -7.56 -7.06
CA LYS A 672 15.90 -8.78 -7.83
C LYS A 672 14.56 -9.44 -8.20
N ALA A 673 13.61 -9.51 -7.27
CA ALA A 673 12.27 -10.04 -7.52
C ALA A 673 11.51 -9.22 -8.57
N ILE A 674 11.60 -7.89 -8.51
CA ILE A 674 11.00 -6.99 -9.51
C ILE A 674 11.56 -7.29 -10.91
N SER A 675 12.89 -7.39 -11.05
CA SER A 675 13.53 -7.74 -12.33
C SER A 675 13.12 -9.13 -12.83
N VAL A 676 13.02 -10.13 -11.96
CA VAL A 676 12.53 -11.48 -12.33
C VAL A 676 11.11 -11.41 -12.90
N LEU A 677 10.19 -10.75 -12.20
CA LEU A 677 8.79 -10.63 -12.63
C LEU A 677 8.66 -9.87 -13.95
N GLU A 678 9.52 -8.88 -14.19
CA GLU A 678 9.58 -8.15 -15.45
C GLU A 678 10.09 -9.03 -16.60
N MET A 679 11.15 -9.80 -16.36
CA MET A 679 11.71 -10.71 -17.35
C MET A 679 10.78 -11.88 -17.69
N GLU A 680 9.98 -12.36 -16.74
CA GLU A 680 8.97 -13.40 -16.99
C GLU A 680 7.86 -12.94 -17.95
N ASN A 681 7.52 -11.65 -17.91
CA ASN A 681 6.55 -11.07 -18.83
C ASN A 681 7.05 -11.02 -20.28
N GLY A 682 8.37 -11.05 -20.48
CA GLY A 682 9.01 -10.93 -21.78
C GLY A 682 9.01 -9.50 -22.31
N TYR A 683 9.57 -9.35 -23.51
CA TYR A 683 9.59 -8.06 -24.21
C TYR A 683 8.19 -7.74 -24.78
N TRP A 684 7.94 -6.45 -25.02
CA TRP A 684 6.65 -5.96 -25.54
C TRP A 684 6.24 -6.63 -26.88
N TRP A 685 7.20 -6.97 -27.73
CA TRP A 685 6.97 -7.63 -29.02
C TRP A 685 6.74 -9.15 -28.96
N CYS A 686 7.15 -9.83 -27.88
CA CYS A 686 7.12 -11.30 -27.76
C CYS A 686 6.77 -11.69 -26.34
N ARG A 687 5.46 -11.89 -26.10
CA ARG A 687 4.96 -12.40 -24.82
C ARG A 687 5.40 -13.85 -24.66
N ARG A 688 6.21 -14.12 -23.63
CA ARG A 688 6.60 -15.49 -23.30
C ARG A 688 5.46 -16.16 -22.53
N LYS A 689 5.21 -17.44 -22.81
CA LYS A 689 4.40 -18.28 -21.92
C LYS A 689 5.15 -18.39 -20.58
N ARG A 690 4.51 -17.92 -19.50
CA ARG A 690 5.05 -18.05 -18.14
C ARG A 690 5.26 -19.55 -17.84
N HIS A 691 6.35 -19.93 -17.20
CA HIS A 691 6.55 -21.32 -16.78
C HIS A 691 6.07 -21.44 -15.35
N ARG A 692 5.16 -22.38 -15.09
CA ARG A 692 4.65 -22.64 -13.74
C ARG A 692 5.78 -23.23 -12.88
N ALA A 693 5.95 -22.70 -11.68
CA ALA A 693 6.89 -23.27 -10.71
C ALA A 693 6.21 -24.37 -9.86
N GLY A 694 7.02 -25.27 -9.30
CA GLY A 694 6.54 -26.37 -8.46
C GLY A 694 6.04 -27.60 -9.24
N ARG A 695 5.48 -28.56 -8.49
CA ARG A 695 4.97 -29.84 -9.00
C ARG A 695 3.55 -30.07 -8.47
N LEU A 696 2.69 -30.63 -9.31
CA LEU A 696 1.36 -31.07 -8.90
C LEU A 696 1.49 -32.33 -8.05
N LEU A 697 1.01 -32.28 -6.81
CA LEU A 697 1.03 -33.39 -5.86
C LEU A 697 -0.37 -33.57 -5.25
N LYS A 698 -0.73 -34.82 -4.97
CA LYS A 698 -1.91 -35.17 -4.19
C LYS A 698 -1.54 -35.12 -2.72
N VAL A 699 -2.04 -34.11 -2.01
CA VAL A 699 -1.63 -33.83 -0.62
C VAL A 699 -2.59 -34.46 0.40
N GLY A 700 -3.84 -34.70 -0.01
CA GLY A 700 -4.84 -35.34 0.84
C GLY A 700 -6.15 -35.61 0.09
N THR A 701 -7.24 -35.63 0.86
CA THR A 701 -8.61 -35.76 0.36
C THR A 701 -9.41 -34.57 0.90
N LYS A 702 -10.14 -33.87 0.03
CA LYS A 702 -11.04 -32.78 0.44
C LYS A 702 -12.22 -33.34 1.24
N GLY A 703 -12.95 -32.47 1.95
CA GLY A 703 -14.17 -32.84 2.69
C GLY A 703 -15.22 -33.55 1.82
N ASP A 704 -15.23 -33.28 0.51
CA ASP A 704 -16.13 -33.87 -0.48
C ASP A 704 -15.68 -35.27 -0.98
N GLY A 705 -14.60 -35.84 -0.43
CA GLY A 705 -14.05 -37.14 -0.84
C GLY A 705 -13.20 -37.12 -2.12
N ILE A 706 -13.09 -35.98 -2.79
CA ILE A 706 -12.25 -35.78 -3.98
C ILE A 706 -10.77 -35.65 -3.56
N PRO A 707 -9.82 -36.27 -4.28
CA PRO A 707 -8.39 -36.07 -4.01
C PRO A 707 -8.00 -34.58 -4.11
N ASP A 708 -7.32 -34.07 -3.09
CA ASP A 708 -6.84 -32.69 -3.06
C ASP A 708 -5.49 -32.59 -3.77
N GLU A 709 -5.53 -32.09 -5.00
CA GLU A 709 -4.35 -31.88 -5.86
C GLU A 709 -3.93 -30.41 -5.84
N ARG A 710 -2.70 -30.15 -5.39
CA ARG A 710 -2.15 -28.80 -5.28
C ARG A 710 -0.78 -28.68 -5.95
N TRP A 711 -0.49 -27.48 -6.42
CA TRP A 711 0.84 -27.15 -6.95
C TRP A 711 1.74 -26.77 -5.79
N CYS A 712 2.60 -27.70 -5.40
CA CYS A 712 3.49 -27.52 -4.26
C CYS A 712 4.92 -27.23 -4.72
N PHE A 713 5.60 -26.39 -3.95
CA PHE A 713 7.01 -26.08 -4.09
C PHE A 713 7.80 -26.79 -2.99
N ARG A 714 8.80 -27.57 -3.38
CA ARG A 714 9.64 -28.31 -2.46
C ARG A 714 10.76 -27.41 -1.95
N VAL A 715 10.87 -27.26 -0.63
CA VAL A 715 11.92 -26.51 0.04
C VAL A 715 12.62 -27.42 1.02
N GLU A 716 13.95 -27.52 0.88
CA GLU A 716 14.80 -28.21 1.83
C GLU A 716 15.22 -27.22 2.93
N GLU A 717 14.85 -27.53 4.16
CA GLU A 717 15.20 -26.75 5.35
C GLU A 717 16.12 -27.60 6.22
N VAL A 718 17.22 -27.01 6.72
CA VAL A 718 18.09 -27.65 7.71
C VAL A 718 17.94 -26.86 9.00
N ASN A 719 17.38 -27.50 10.03
CA ASN A 719 17.16 -26.86 11.31
C ASN A 719 17.68 -27.73 12.45
N TRP A 720 18.92 -27.43 12.89
CA TRP A 720 19.59 -28.10 14.00
C TRP A 720 18.89 -27.88 15.35
N ALA A 721 18.28 -26.71 15.57
CA ALA A 721 17.67 -26.34 16.83
C ALA A 721 16.26 -26.97 17.04
N ALA A 722 15.56 -27.27 15.95
CA ALA A 722 14.20 -27.82 15.99
C ALA A 722 14.13 -29.31 15.63
N TRP A 723 15.26 -30.03 15.69
CA TRP A 723 15.32 -31.44 15.35
C TRP A 723 14.59 -32.33 16.38
N GLU A 724 14.63 -31.99 17.67
CA GLU A 724 13.99 -32.78 18.73
C GLU A 724 12.46 -32.83 18.66
N LYS A 725 11.82 -31.99 17.83
CA LYS A 725 10.37 -31.92 17.70
C LYS A 725 9.89 -32.92 16.64
N THR A 726 9.17 -33.96 17.06
CA THR A 726 8.51 -34.92 16.15
C THR A 726 7.38 -34.22 15.38
N LEU A 727 7.46 -34.18 14.05
CA LEU A 727 6.43 -33.62 13.18
C LEU A 727 5.77 -34.73 12.35
N PRO A 728 4.47 -34.62 12.03
CA PRO A 728 3.80 -35.59 11.16
C PRO A 728 4.37 -35.50 9.73
N THR A 729 4.72 -36.61 9.10
CA THR A 729 5.28 -36.66 7.72
C THR A 729 4.30 -37.26 6.73
N LEU A 730 4.27 -36.74 5.49
CA LEU A 730 3.47 -37.30 4.39
C LEU A 730 4.07 -38.60 3.83
N SER A 731 5.39 -38.74 3.89
CA SER A 731 6.14 -39.92 3.45
C SER A 731 7.19 -40.28 4.50
N GLU A 732 7.34 -41.57 4.77
CA GLU A 732 8.30 -42.08 5.76
C GLU A 732 9.74 -42.09 5.20
N ASP A 733 9.92 -42.16 3.87
CA ASP A 733 11.23 -42.24 3.22
C ASP A 733 11.47 -41.14 2.17
N PRO A 734 12.74 -40.68 1.98
CA PRO A 734 13.12 -39.73 0.94
C PRO A 734 12.96 -40.30 -0.48
N SER A 735 12.91 -41.63 -0.60
CA SER A 735 12.61 -42.35 -1.84
C SER A 735 11.10 -42.33 -2.06
N GLY A 736 10.57 -41.25 -2.63
CA GLY A 736 9.13 -41.12 -2.90
C GLY A 736 8.54 -42.39 -3.54
N ALA A 737 7.31 -42.75 -3.17
CA ALA A 737 6.60 -43.93 -3.67
C ALA A 737 6.75 -44.02 -5.20
N GLY A 738 7.27 -45.16 -5.67
CA GLY A 738 7.69 -45.38 -7.05
C GLY A 738 6.65 -44.92 -8.06
N ILE A 739 7.03 -43.95 -8.89
CA ILE A 739 6.27 -43.51 -10.06
C ILE A 739 6.18 -44.69 -11.03
N THR A 740 5.08 -45.44 -10.99
CA THR A 740 4.71 -46.39 -12.03
C THR A 740 4.36 -45.61 -13.29
N GLY A 741 5.32 -45.47 -14.20
CA GLY A 741 5.07 -44.80 -15.47
C GLY A 741 6.30 -44.37 -16.26
N TYR A 742 7.42 -45.12 -16.20
CA TYR A 742 8.49 -44.95 -17.18
C TYR A 742 9.01 -46.32 -17.64
N LYS A 743 8.63 -46.70 -18.86
CA LYS A 743 9.39 -47.71 -19.62
C LYS A 743 10.80 -47.14 -19.85
N LYS A 744 11.76 -47.64 -19.08
CA LYS A 744 13.20 -47.45 -19.34
C LYS A 744 13.58 -48.24 -20.60
N ASN A 745 14.07 -47.55 -21.62
CA ASN A 745 15.03 -48.14 -22.56
C ASN A 745 16.43 -48.04 -21.92
N PRO A 746 17.23 -49.11 -21.86
CA PRO A 746 18.55 -49.07 -21.25
C PRO A 746 19.63 -48.81 -22.31
N ALA A 747 20.30 -47.66 -22.26
CA ALA A 747 21.65 -47.50 -22.82
C ALA A 747 22.26 -46.13 -22.47
N SER A 748 23.00 -46.05 -21.37
CA SER A 748 24.26 -45.30 -21.29
C SER A 748 25.03 -45.68 -20.02
N LYS A 749 26.31 -46.01 -20.20
CA LYS A 749 27.27 -46.45 -19.16
C LYS A 749 27.66 -45.29 -18.23
N PRO A 750 28.11 -45.58 -16.98
CA PRO A 750 28.47 -44.56 -16.01
C PRO A 750 29.86 -43.97 -16.30
N GLY A 751 29.94 -42.64 -16.32
CA GLY A 751 31.19 -41.88 -16.33
C GLY A 751 31.73 -41.70 -14.91
N LYS A 752 33.04 -41.90 -14.75
CA LYS A 752 33.82 -41.91 -13.52
C LYS A 752 33.68 -40.64 -12.68
N ASN A 753 33.60 -40.86 -11.36
CA ASN A 753 33.85 -39.88 -10.31
C ASN A 753 35.30 -39.37 -10.34
N SER A 754 35.47 -38.05 -10.22
CA SER A 754 36.68 -37.44 -9.67
C SER A 754 36.27 -36.47 -8.58
N ALA A 755 36.60 -36.84 -7.34
CA ALA A 755 36.58 -35.98 -6.17
C ALA A 755 37.64 -34.86 -6.31
N SER A 756 37.28 -33.67 -5.86
CA SER A 756 38.23 -32.63 -5.47
C SER A 756 37.71 -32.02 -4.16
N GLU A 757 38.37 -32.40 -3.07
CA GLU A 757 38.45 -31.68 -1.80
C GLU A 757 39.21 -30.35 -1.97
N GLU A 758 39.20 -29.53 -0.89
CA GLU A 758 39.82 -28.21 -0.67
C GLU A 758 38.88 -27.01 -1.01
N ASP A 759 38.61 -26.02 -0.16
CA ASP A 759 39.07 -25.69 1.20
C ASP A 759 38.06 -24.72 1.86
N HIS A 760 37.66 -24.98 3.10
CA HIS A 760 36.94 -24.04 3.97
C HIS A 760 37.82 -23.69 5.18
N LEU A 761 38.34 -22.46 5.18
CA LEU A 761 39.03 -21.85 6.34
C LEU A 761 38.01 -21.50 7.45
N PRO A 762 38.25 -21.87 8.73
CA PRO A 762 37.40 -21.47 9.84
C PRO A 762 37.79 -20.09 10.39
N LEU A 763 36.76 -19.28 10.66
CA LEU A 763 36.84 -18.00 11.38
C LEU A 763 37.36 -18.22 12.82
N GLN A 764 38.50 -17.60 13.11
CA GLN A 764 39.10 -17.57 14.45
C GLN A 764 38.38 -16.52 15.31
N VAL A 765 37.88 -16.97 16.46
CA VAL A 765 37.24 -16.15 17.49
C VAL A 765 38.32 -15.32 18.20
N LEU A 766 38.21 -13.99 18.13
CA LEU A 766 39.01 -13.06 18.94
C LEU A 766 38.46 -13.05 20.36
N GLN A 767 39.22 -13.63 21.29
CA GLN A 767 39.04 -13.44 22.73
C GLN A 767 39.69 -12.12 23.17
N SER A 768 38.99 -11.46 24.08
CA SER A 768 39.35 -10.23 24.79
C SER A 768 40.65 -10.33 25.57
N HIS A 769 41.51 -9.34 25.39
CA HIS A 769 42.34 -8.77 26.45
C HIS A 769 42.42 -7.25 26.29
#